data_AF-A0A972UZR3-F1
#
_entry.id   AF-A0A972UZR3-F1
#
_cell.length_a   1.000
_cell.length_b   1.000
_cell.length_c   1.000
_cell.angle_alpha   90.00
_cell.angle_beta   90.00
_cell.angle_gamma   90.00
#
_symmetry.space_group_name_H-M   'P 1'
#
loop_
_entity.id
_entity.type
_entity.pdbx_description
1 polymer ?
#
loop_
_entity_poly.entity_id
_entity_poly.type
_entity_poly.pdbx_seq_one_letter_code
_entity_poly.pdbx_strand_id
1 'polypeptide(L)'
;MPFISLVTDPGNLFSNETGIYVTGTNGRRGDCDNLIRNVNQDWERPVNIEFYEPNGELAFNQGAGIKIFGGCSRTRFPQKSFALYARSIYGKGSFQYQLFPEKEINDFEAFLLRSSADDQVGTFLRDPLTQEVVTEYMDMDYQAFRPTVVFINGEYWGIHNLREKINEHYFVDNFGVDTDDLNILTGNAWEVYGNNNSYNDMINFVRYNDMVDDDNYSYIQTQIDVEQFIEYELANIYLGEVDWPGNNIKFWNADDEKHSKWRWINYDRDQCFQYWRLDVNTLALATEPNGTGWPNPQWSTLLLRSLLENDGFKNQFIQLYAYHLSTTFQSERLIHHIDSFAAMMAPEIPRHSERWGGQKDPDSQETWQKPTFENFELWESNVDTMRIFSLERPPIAIQHLIDQFSLDTTDNLSINKNLAEGGLIKLYNRTIPGNNYNGNYFSGVPIKLTATPSYGYSFSHWIATTASGSETLTTQEIEITLNGDMQLTAHFEAYNLEGPLVIINEINYNSSPDFNPGDWIELYNRHTETVDLSGWYLKDSDDSNSFFFPDGFTLEANNYIVICENTTDFDNLYTDVTNRIGNLGFKLSNGGEVIRLYAHDNILVDSVNYGDSTPWPVLADGSGPTLELKDTGLDNDMPENWAAYEFINGTPGKTNSIPESSDKILFTDNNILYQNYPNPFSGTTIIPYSLSERGFVQITVYDMMGKQIKSLVNQNQEAGTYKTEFNTGDLSNGIFIYTMHINHSPVKTRRMVVSE
;
A
#
# COMPACT_ATOMS: atom_id res chain seq x y z
N MET A 1 8.11 -25.01 -2.89
CA MET A 1 8.85 -23.86 -3.45
C MET A 1 8.79 -23.93 -4.97
N PRO A 2 8.74 -22.80 -5.68
CA PRO A 2 8.98 -22.77 -7.12
C PRO A 2 10.43 -23.20 -7.43
N PHE A 3 10.71 -23.50 -8.70
CA PHE A 3 12.08 -23.76 -9.14
C PHE A 3 12.40 -23.11 -10.49
N ILE A 4 13.68 -22.79 -10.68
CA ILE A 4 14.23 -22.20 -11.90
C ILE A 4 15.26 -23.15 -12.49
N SER A 5 15.15 -23.39 -13.80
CA SER A 5 16.17 -24.09 -14.59
C SER A 5 16.92 -23.08 -15.46
N LEU A 6 18.23 -22.97 -15.24
CA LEU A 6 19.14 -22.14 -16.01
C LEU A 6 19.95 -23.04 -16.95
N VAL A 7 19.84 -22.83 -18.26
CA VAL A 7 20.59 -23.59 -19.27
C VAL A 7 21.48 -22.64 -20.07
N THR A 8 22.79 -22.91 -20.07
CA THR A 8 23.78 -22.09 -20.78
C THR A 8 24.99 -22.93 -21.18
N ASP A 9 25.77 -22.45 -22.16
CA ASP A 9 27.07 -23.05 -22.45
C ASP A 9 27.92 -23.08 -21.16
N PRO A 10 28.44 -24.25 -20.73
CA PRO A 10 29.22 -24.34 -19.49
C PRO A 10 30.41 -23.37 -19.43
N GLY A 11 30.99 -23.00 -20.58
CA GLY A 11 32.04 -22.01 -20.68
C GLY A 11 31.62 -20.60 -20.24
N ASN A 12 30.33 -20.26 -20.32
CA ASN A 12 29.81 -18.99 -19.80
C ASN A 12 29.94 -18.87 -18.29
N LEU A 13 29.89 -19.98 -17.56
CA LEU A 13 30.01 -19.99 -16.09
C LEU A 13 31.41 -20.40 -15.63
N PHE A 14 32.03 -21.39 -16.28
CA PHE A 14 33.19 -22.10 -15.73
C PHE A 14 34.45 -22.04 -16.58
N SER A 15 34.44 -21.36 -17.73
CA SER A 15 35.68 -21.13 -18.50
C SER A 15 36.68 -20.30 -17.69
N ASN A 16 37.95 -20.67 -17.78
CA ASN A 16 39.04 -19.90 -17.16
C ASN A 16 39.17 -18.48 -17.73
N GLU A 17 38.83 -18.27 -18.99
CA GLU A 17 38.97 -16.97 -19.67
C GLU A 17 37.70 -16.13 -19.62
N THR A 18 36.53 -16.78 -19.69
CA THR A 18 35.23 -16.12 -19.91
C THR A 18 34.14 -16.52 -18.91
N GLY A 19 34.43 -17.45 -17.99
CA GLY A 19 33.44 -17.98 -17.06
C GLY A 19 33.16 -17.04 -15.90
N ILE A 20 31.89 -16.68 -15.68
CA ILE A 20 31.50 -15.69 -14.67
C ILE A 20 31.54 -16.21 -13.23
N TYR A 21 31.66 -17.53 -13.00
CA TYR A 21 31.57 -18.15 -11.67
C TYR A 21 32.93 -18.53 -11.07
N VAL A 22 34.04 -18.23 -11.75
CA VAL A 22 35.38 -18.72 -11.39
C VAL A 22 36.34 -17.59 -10.99
N THR A 23 37.48 -17.97 -10.41
CA THR A 23 38.63 -17.06 -10.27
C THR A 23 39.18 -16.67 -11.62
N GLY A 24 39.43 -17.63 -12.53
CA GLY A 24 39.74 -17.32 -13.92
C GLY A 24 41.03 -16.51 -14.13
N THR A 25 41.21 -16.00 -15.35
CA THR A 25 42.44 -15.31 -15.81
C THR A 25 42.23 -13.90 -16.32
N ASN A 26 41.00 -13.50 -16.62
CA ASN A 26 40.64 -12.18 -17.17
C ASN A 26 39.77 -11.40 -16.19
N GLY A 27 40.03 -11.56 -14.90
CA GLY A 27 39.24 -10.98 -13.83
C GLY A 27 39.48 -9.50 -13.59
N ARG A 28 38.85 -8.98 -12.54
CA ARG A 28 39.21 -7.71 -11.91
C ARG A 28 39.19 -7.85 -10.38
N ARG A 29 39.72 -6.85 -9.67
CA ARG A 29 39.65 -6.80 -8.21
C ARG A 29 38.19 -6.59 -7.77
N GLY A 30 37.79 -7.22 -6.66
CA GLY A 30 36.47 -7.07 -6.06
C GLY A 30 36.50 -6.16 -4.83
N ASP A 31 35.35 -5.98 -4.19
CA ASP A 31 35.20 -5.01 -3.09
C ASP A 31 35.89 -5.47 -1.80
N CYS A 32 35.85 -6.78 -1.50
CA CYS A 32 36.42 -7.37 -0.28
C CYS A 32 37.54 -8.38 -0.55
N ASP A 33 38.10 -8.40 -1.77
CA ASP A 33 39.15 -9.34 -2.14
C ASP A 33 40.19 -8.64 -3.04
N ASN A 34 41.47 -8.83 -2.74
CA ASN A 34 42.56 -8.26 -3.53
C ASN A 34 42.90 -9.07 -4.79
N LEU A 35 42.39 -10.30 -4.91
CA LEU A 35 42.58 -11.14 -6.08
C LEU A 35 41.87 -10.59 -7.32
N ILE A 36 42.50 -10.78 -8.47
CA ILE A 36 41.90 -10.53 -9.77
C ILE A 36 41.09 -11.78 -10.13
N ARG A 37 39.77 -11.66 -10.09
CA ARG A 37 38.85 -12.78 -10.31
C ARG A 37 37.80 -12.46 -11.37
N ASN A 38 37.55 -13.42 -12.27
CA ASN A 38 36.49 -13.38 -13.27
C ASN A 38 35.12 -13.15 -12.62
N VAL A 39 34.88 -13.75 -11.45
CA VAL A 39 33.66 -13.55 -10.67
C VAL A 39 33.38 -12.09 -10.32
N ASN A 40 34.39 -11.22 -10.29
CA ASN A 40 34.23 -9.79 -10.00
C ASN A 40 33.88 -8.95 -11.24
N GLN A 41 34.00 -9.50 -12.45
CA GLN A 41 33.72 -8.77 -13.67
C GLN A 41 32.24 -8.41 -13.80
N ASP A 42 31.96 -7.25 -14.39
CA ASP A 42 30.60 -6.78 -14.65
C ASP A 42 30.06 -7.23 -16.03
N TRP A 43 30.48 -8.42 -16.44
CA TRP A 43 30.09 -9.02 -17.71
C TRP A 43 28.79 -9.83 -17.61
N GLU A 44 28.11 -9.96 -18.74
CA GLU A 44 26.85 -10.67 -18.89
C GLU A 44 27.01 -11.84 -19.86
N ARG A 45 26.22 -12.90 -19.66
CA ARG A 45 26.22 -14.09 -20.52
C ARG A 45 24.80 -14.45 -20.96
N PRO A 46 24.64 -15.06 -22.14
CA PRO A 46 23.36 -15.61 -22.54
C PRO A 46 23.00 -16.83 -21.68
N VAL A 47 21.74 -16.94 -21.29
CA VAL A 47 21.16 -18.09 -20.58
C VAL A 47 19.73 -18.30 -21.07
N ASN A 48 19.26 -19.54 -21.09
CA ASN A 48 17.84 -19.85 -21.17
C ASN A 48 17.30 -20.08 -19.76
N ILE A 49 16.18 -19.47 -19.42
CA ILE A 49 15.53 -19.56 -18.11
C ILE A 49 14.17 -20.22 -18.29
N GLU A 50 13.90 -21.21 -17.45
CA GLU A 50 12.56 -21.74 -17.24
C GLU A 50 12.17 -21.52 -15.78
N PHE A 51 10.99 -20.96 -15.54
CA PHE A 51 10.43 -20.80 -14.20
C PHE A 51 9.21 -21.72 -14.03
N TYR A 52 9.18 -22.47 -12.93
CA TYR A 52 8.12 -23.40 -12.61
C TYR A 52 7.52 -23.06 -11.24
N GLU A 53 6.20 -23.03 -11.17
CA GLU A 53 5.45 -22.84 -9.93
C GLU A 53 5.54 -24.08 -9.02
N PRO A 54 5.21 -23.98 -7.71
CA PRO A 54 5.28 -25.11 -6.77
C PRO A 54 4.49 -26.36 -7.20
N ASN A 55 3.45 -26.20 -8.02
CA ASN A 55 2.64 -27.29 -8.57
C ASN A 55 3.30 -27.99 -9.78
N GLY A 56 4.44 -27.49 -10.26
CA GLY A 56 5.18 -28.00 -11.41
C GLY A 56 4.72 -27.42 -12.76
N GLU A 57 3.81 -26.45 -12.78
CA GLU A 57 3.40 -25.76 -14.00
C GLU A 57 4.51 -24.81 -14.46
N LEU A 58 4.76 -24.81 -15.78
CA LEU A 58 5.70 -23.90 -16.41
C LEU A 58 5.06 -22.51 -16.50
N ALA A 59 5.62 -21.54 -15.78
CA ALA A 59 5.23 -20.14 -15.86
C ALA A 59 5.74 -19.50 -17.16
N PHE A 60 7.05 -19.53 -17.40
CA PHE A 60 7.65 -19.04 -18.64
C PHE A 60 8.95 -19.77 -19.00
N ASN A 61 9.30 -19.69 -20.28
CA ASN A 61 10.56 -20.15 -20.86
C ASN A 61 11.08 -19.12 -21.85
N GLN A 62 12.25 -18.54 -21.61
CA GLN A 62 12.88 -17.62 -22.55
C GLN A 62 14.40 -17.46 -22.38
N GLY A 63 15.04 -16.89 -23.42
CA GLY A 63 16.41 -16.41 -23.34
C GLY A 63 16.52 -15.10 -22.55
N ALA A 64 17.62 -14.96 -21.81
CA ALA A 64 17.92 -13.84 -20.93
C ALA A 64 19.45 -13.62 -20.81
N GLY A 65 19.83 -12.51 -20.18
CA GLY A 65 21.18 -12.24 -19.72
C GLY A 65 21.36 -12.67 -18.26
N ILE A 66 22.51 -13.24 -17.92
CA ILE A 66 22.90 -13.57 -16.54
C ILE A 66 24.22 -12.90 -16.16
N LYS A 67 24.25 -12.30 -14.96
CA LYS A 67 25.44 -11.72 -14.33
C LYS A 67 25.60 -12.26 -12.91
N ILE A 68 26.82 -12.25 -12.38
CA ILE A 68 27.02 -12.40 -10.94
C ILE A 68 26.59 -11.09 -10.24
N PHE A 69 25.82 -11.24 -9.17
CA PHE A 69 25.34 -10.16 -8.33
C PHE A 69 26.05 -10.12 -6.97
N GLY A 70 26.04 -8.93 -6.34
CA GLY A 70 26.66 -8.66 -5.04
C GLY A 70 28.00 -7.94 -5.17
N GLY A 71 28.54 -7.53 -4.01
CA GLY A 71 29.88 -6.97 -3.87
C GLY A 71 30.83 -7.98 -3.23
N CYS A 72 30.94 -7.96 -1.90
CA CYS A 72 31.78 -8.90 -1.16
C CYS A 72 31.31 -10.36 -1.25
N SER A 73 30.00 -10.60 -1.26
CA SER A 73 29.41 -11.94 -1.39
C SER A 73 29.85 -12.70 -2.65
N ARG A 74 30.33 -11.99 -3.69
CA ARG A 74 30.91 -12.58 -4.91
C ARG A 74 32.17 -13.41 -4.66
N THR A 75 32.90 -13.14 -3.58
CA THR A 75 34.18 -13.79 -3.28
C THR A 75 34.20 -14.45 -1.91
N ARG A 76 33.23 -14.14 -1.04
CA ARG A 76 33.15 -14.70 0.32
C ARG A 76 32.58 -16.11 0.39
N PHE A 77 31.63 -16.45 -0.48
CA PHE A 77 30.84 -17.67 -0.31
C PHE A 77 30.82 -18.51 -1.58
N PRO A 78 30.77 -19.86 -1.46
CA PRO A 78 30.86 -20.76 -2.61
C PRO A 78 29.65 -20.66 -3.54
N GLN A 79 28.44 -20.47 -3.00
CA GLN A 79 27.24 -20.20 -3.79
C GLN A 79 27.17 -18.70 -4.11
N LYS A 80 27.07 -18.37 -5.41
CA LYS A 80 26.99 -16.99 -5.89
C LYS A 80 25.56 -16.59 -6.19
N SER A 81 25.28 -15.30 -6.05
CA SER A 81 24.02 -14.69 -6.46
C SER A 81 24.05 -14.35 -7.96
N PHE A 82 22.88 -14.37 -8.60
CA PHE A 82 22.72 -14.01 -10.00
C PHE A 82 21.76 -12.84 -10.16
N ALA A 83 22.04 -11.95 -11.11
CA ALA A 83 21.08 -11.00 -11.65
C ALA A 83 20.70 -11.46 -13.06
N LEU A 84 19.40 -11.51 -13.34
CA LEU A 84 18.82 -11.96 -14.59
C LEU A 84 18.17 -10.78 -15.28
N TYR A 85 18.43 -10.62 -16.57
CA TYR A 85 17.97 -9.48 -17.36
C TYR A 85 17.23 -9.98 -18.58
N ALA A 86 16.00 -9.50 -18.76
CA ALA A 86 15.32 -9.63 -20.02
C ALA A 86 15.88 -8.55 -20.95
N ARG A 87 16.44 -8.95 -22.09
CA ARG A 87 16.90 -8.02 -23.13
C ARG A 87 16.47 -8.55 -24.47
N SER A 88 16.08 -7.66 -25.38
CA SER A 88 15.67 -8.03 -26.73
C SER A 88 16.79 -8.74 -27.52
N ILE A 89 18.06 -8.57 -27.11
CA ILE A 89 19.20 -9.30 -27.70
C ILE A 89 19.23 -10.79 -27.31
N TYR A 90 18.52 -11.22 -26.27
CA TYR A 90 18.44 -12.62 -25.84
C TYR A 90 17.03 -13.22 -25.92
N GLY A 91 15.99 -12.38 -25.89
CA GLY A 91 14.61 -12.85 -25.76
C GLY A 91 13.60 -11.72 -25.97
N LYS A 92 12.54 -11.72 -25.16
CA LYS A 92 11.37 -10.85 -25.36
C LYS A 92 11.58 -9.38 -24.95
N GLY A 93 12.65 -9.08 -24.23
CA GLY A 93 12.88 -7.74 -23.66
C GLY A 93 12.27 -7.54 -22.28
N SER A 94 11.33 -8.40 -21.87
CA SER A 94 10.77 -8.41 -20.52
C SER A 94 10.35 -9.81 -20.06
N PHE A 95 10.16 -10.01 -18.76
CA PHE A 95 9.59 -11.21 -18.14
C PHE A 95 8.10 -10.95 -17.86
N GLN A 96 7.25 -11.20 -18.86
CA GLN A 96 5.79 -11.03 -18.76
C GLN A 96 5.16 -12.12 -17.89
N TYR A 97 5.34 -12.02 -16.58
CA TYR A 97 4.79 -12.91 -15.57
C TYR A 97 4.81 -12.25 -14.20
N GLN A 98 3.78 -12.50 -13.39
CA GLN A 98 3.72 -12.09 -11.98
C GLN A 98 4.69 -12.92 -11.14
N LEU A 99 5.95 -12.46 -11.03
CA LEU A 99 6.99 -13.17 -10.27
C LEU A 99 6.64 -13.26 -8.78
N PHE A 100 5.95 -12.27 -8.23
CA PHE A 100 5.61 -12.13 -6.81
C PHE A 100 4.08 -12.04 -6.67
N PRO A 101 3.40 -13.09 -6.20
CA PRO A 101 1.93 -13.11 -6.08
C PRO A 101 1.34 -11.99 -5.20
N GLU A 102 2.14 -11.43 -4.30
CA GLU A 102 1.79 -10.33 -3.41
C GLU A 102 1.90 -8.93 -4.07
N LYS A 103 2.43 -8.85 -5.28
CA LYS A 103 2.57 -7.61 -6.05
C LYS A 103 1.73 -7.70 -7.33
N GLU A 104 0.93 -6.68 -7.61
CA GLU A 104 0.19 -6.56 -8.88
C GLU A 104 1.10 -6.10 -10.05
N ILE A 105 2.27 -6.71 -10.17
CA ILE A 105 3.28 -6.42 -11.19
C ILE A 105 3.42 -7.65 -12.08
N ASN A 106 3.06 -7.50 -13.35
CA ASN A 106 2.99 -8.60 -14.32
C ASN A 106 4.12 -8.58 -15.37
N ASP A 107 5.02 -7.61 -15.29
CA ASP A 107 6.16 -7.50 -16.18
C ASP A 107 7.41 -7.06 -15.43
N PHE A 108 8.55 -7.67 -15.73
CA PHE A 108 9.82 -7.34 -15.09
C PHE A 108 10.96 -7.30 -16.11
N GLU A 109 11.80 -6.28 -16.04
CA GLU A 109 13.03 -6.24 -16.87
C GLU A 109 14.20 -7.00 -16.23
N ALA A 110 14.23 -7.08 -14.89
CA ALA A 110 15.27 -7.80 -14.18
C ALA A 110 14.80 -8.30 -12.81
N PHE A 111 15.39 -9.41 -12.36
CA PHE A 111 15.22 -9.92 -11.01
C PHE A 111 16.52 -10.59 -10.52
N LEU A 112 16.58 -10.89 -9.23
CA LEU A 112 17.73 -11.51 -8.59
C LEU A 112 17.42 -12.93 -8.14
N LEU A 113 18.43 -13.80 -8.24
CA LEU A 113 18.54 -15.03 -7.46
C LEU A 113 19.64 -14.80 -6.44
N ARG A 114 19.26 -14.35 -5.24
CA ARG A 114 20.20 -14.03 -4.16
C ARG A 114 20.49 -15.28 -3.33
N SER A 115 21.76 -15.62 -3.17
CA SER A 115 22.21 -16.77 -2.37
C SER A 115 22.28 -16.45 -0.87
N SER A 116 21.55 -15.43 -0.39
CA SER A 116 21.57 -14.96 1.01
C SER A 116 22.91 -14.46 1.56
N ALA A 117 23.89 -14.15 0.69
CA ALA A 117 25.15 -13.48 1.05
C ALA A 117 25.76 -13.97 2.39
N ASP A 118 25.89 -13.13 3.42
CA ASP A 118 26.52 -13.50 4.68
C ASP A 118 25.68 -14.50 5.51
N ASP A 119 24.39 -14.62 5.24
CA ASP A 119 23.50 -15.61 5.89
C ASP A 119 23.58 -17.01 5.26
N GLN A 120 24.49 -17.24 4.30
CA GLN A 120 24.82 -18.60 3.80
C GLN A 120 25.36 -19.53 4.89
N VAL A 121 25.94 -18.95 5.94
CA VAL A 121 26.45 -19.70 7.10
C VAL A 121 25.36 -19.96 8.15
N GLY A 122 24.19 -19.33 7.98
CA GLY A 122 23.11 -19.28 8.94
C GLY A 122 21.87 -20.00 8.44
N THR A 123 20.91 -19.23 7.93
CA THR A 123 19.53 -19.70 7.74
C THR A 123 18.95 -19.50 6.33
N PHE A 124 19.52 -18.56 5.55
CA PHE A 124 18.93 -17.96 4.34
C PHE A 124 17.66 -17.11 4.58
N LEU A 125 17.24 -16.97 5.84
CA LEU A 125 15.98 -16.33 6.23
C LEU A 125 16.15 -14.86 6.62
N ARG A 126 17.32 -14.42 7.08
CA ARG A 126 17.47 -13.12 7.76
C ARG A 126 17.00 -11.96 6.89
N ASP A 127 17.66 -11.74 5.77
CA ASP A 127 17.31 -10.64 4.86
C ASP A 127 15.84 -10.71 4.37
N PRO A 128 15.34 -11.83 3.78
CA PRO A 128 13.93 -11.86 3.35
C PRO A 128 12.92 -11.70 4.50
N LEU A 129 13.23 -12.22 5.70
CA LEU A 129 12.38 -12.00 6.88
C LEU A 129 12.32 -10.51 7.24
N THR A 130 13.45 -9.80 7.19
CA THR A 130 13.45 -8.35 7.49
C THR A 130 12.66 -7.54 6.47
N GLN A 131 12.51 -8.02 5.23
CA GLN A 131 11.63 -7.41 4.21
C GLN A 131 10.16 -7.64 4.56
N GLU A 132 9.80 -8.85 4.98
CA GLU A 132 8.42 -9.23 5.28
C GLU A 132 7.89 -8.57 6.56
N VAL A 133 8.68 -8.55 7.63
CA VAL A 133 8.16 -8.13 8.95
C VAL A 133 7.72 -6.67 8.98
N VAL A 134 8.18 -5.83 8.05
CA VAL A 134 7.88 -4.40 7.99
C VAL A 134 6.65 -4.05 7.12
N THR A 135 6.02 -5.00 6.41
CA THR A 135 4.99 -4.68 5.41
C THR A 135 3.59 -4.38 5.96
N GLU A 136 3.27 -4.81 7.19
CA GLU A 136 1.91 -4.69 7.74
C GLU A 136 1.66 -3.42 8.56
N TYR A 137 2.67 -2.98 9.33
CA TYR A 137 2.52 -1.94 10.35
C TYR A 137 3.50 -0.78 10.19
N MET A 138 4.40 -0.84 9.21
CA MET A 138 5.30 0.26 8.85
C MET A 138 5.03 0.67 7.40
N ASP A 139 5.26 1.95 7.10
CA ASP A 139 5.42 2.45 5.74
C ASP A 139 6.90 2.31 5.36
N MET A 140 7.24 1.25 4.66
CA MET A 140 8.62 0.95 4.29
C MET A 140 8.67 0.43 2.86
N ASP A 141 9.60 0.98 2.07
CA ASP A 141 9.88 0.43 0.75
C ASP A 141 10.68 -0.87 0.92
N TYR A 142 10.22 -1.96 0.32
CA TYR A 142 10.76 -3.31 0.55
C TYR A 142 10.90 -4.11 -0.76
N GLN A 143 11.75 -5.13 -0.73
CA GLN A 143 11.92 -6.07 -1.85
C GLN A 143 11.09 -7.33 -1.64
N ALA A 144 10.16 -7.60 -2.55
CA ALA A 144 9.43 -8.85 -2.62
C ALA A 144 10.38 -10.06 -2.78
N PHE A 145 9.93 -11.22 -2.30
CA PHE A 145 10.77 -12.39 -2.12
C PHE A 145 10.03 -13.70 -2.30
N ARG A 146 10.67 -14.68 -2.96
CA ARG A 146 10.25 -16.09 -2.94
C ARG A 146 11.44 -17.05 -2.77
N PRO A 147 11.42 -17.99 -1.82
CA PRO A 147 12.46 -19.02 -1.74
C PRO A 147 12.30 -19.97 -2.94
N THR A 148 13.38 -20.14 -3.70
CA THR A 148 13.35 -20.78 -5.01
C THR A 148 14.49 -21.78 -5.15
N VAL A 149 14.20 -22.96 -5.70
CA VAL A 149 15.24 -23.95 -6.01
C VAL A 149 15.84 -23.66 -7.38
N VAL A 150 17.16 -23.65 -7.51
CA VAL A 150 17.84 -23.38 -8.78
C VAL A 150 18.51 -24.65 -9.29
N PHE A 151 18.37 -24.89 -10.59
CA PHE A 151 19.13 -25.86 -11.37
C PHE A 151 19.98 -25.14 -12.41
N ILE A 152 21.20 -25.60 -12.62
CA ILE A 152 22.09 -25.10 -13.68
C ILE A 152 22.50 -26.28 -14.56
N ASN A 153 22.15 -26.24 -15.84
CA ASN A 153 22.42 -27.31 -16.81
C ASN A 153 21.94 -28.70 -16.34
N GLY A 154 20.77 -28.73 -15.68
CA GLY A 154 20.17 -29.96 -15.13
C GLY A 154 20.71 -30.38 -13.76
N GLU A 155 21.77 -29.75 -13.27
CA GLU A 155 22.34 -30.03 -11.95
C GLU A 155 21.68 -29.18 -10.88
N TYR A 156 21.34 -29.81 -9.75
CA TYR A 156 20.84 -29.09 -8.59
C TYR A 156 21.87 -28.07 -8.11
N TRP A 157 21.47 -26.82 -7.93
CA TRP A 157 22.35 -25.72 -7.56
C TRP A 157 22.05 -25.12 -6.17
N GLY A 158 21.01 -25.60 -5.49
CA GLY A 158 20.66 -25.14 -4.14
C GLY A 158 19.46 -24.20 -4.11
N ILE A 159 19.28 -23.61 -2.93
CA ILE A 159 18.23 -22.63 -2.65
C ILE A 159 18.80 -21.25 -2.95
N HIS A 160 18.01 -20.42 -3.62
CA HIS A 160 18.21 -18.99 -3.78
C HIS A 160 16.92 -18.26 -3.40
N ASN A 161 17.07 -17.02 -2.97
CA ASN A 161 15.96 -16.11 -2.78
C ASN A 161 15.72 -15.37 -4.11
N LEU A 162 14.61 -15.67 -4.77
CA LEU A 162 14.10 -14.84 -5.87
C LEU A 162 13.71 -13.49 -5.28
N ARG A 163 14.24 -12.40 -5.82
CA ARG A 163 14.02 -11.04 -5.30
C ARG A 163 13.83 -10.04 -6.42
N GLU A 164 13.07 -8.99 -6.15
CA GLU A 164 13.12 -7.77 -6.94
C GLU A 164 14.56 -7.21 -6.97
N LYS A 165 14.91 -6.53 -8.05
CA LYS A 165 16.19 -5.84 -8.18
C LYS A 165 15.96 -4.35 -7.98
N ILE A 166 16.47 -3.75 -6.89
CA ILE A 166 16.37 -2.29 -6.70
C ILE A 166 17.27 -1.55 -7.69
N ASN A 167 16.70 -1.20 -8.82
CA ASN A 167 17.22 -0.32 -9.87
C ASN A 167 16.08 0.57 -10.37
N GLU A 168 16.33 1.35 -11.42
CA GLU A 168 15.34 2.22 -12.05
C GLU A 168 13.98 1.54 -12.26
N HIS A 169 13.95 0.32 -12.80
CA HIS A 169 12.71 -0.41 -13.07
C HIS A 169 11.92 -0.76 -11.80
N TYR A 170 12.58 -1.07 -10.67
CA TYR A 170 11.87 -1.33 -9.41
C TYR A 170 10.96 -0.16 -9.01
N PHE A 171 11.42 1.07 -9.22
CA PHE A 171 10.62 2.24 -8.83
C PHE A 171 9.50 2.51 -9.82
N VAL A 172 9.76 2.32 -11.12
CA VAL A 172 8.71 2.36 -12.15
C VAL A 172 7.61 1.36 -11.80
N ASP A 173 7.99 0.11 -11.51
CA ASP A 173 7.05 -0.98 -11.30
C ASP A 173 6.26 -0.85 -9.98
N ASN A 174 6.91 -0.36 -8.90
CA ASN A 174 6.27 -0.26 -7.57
C ASN A 174 5.58 1.09 -7.31
N PHE A 175 6.04 2.17 -7.94
CA PHE A 175 5.59 3.53 -7.63
C PHE A 175 5.11 4.32 -8.86
N GLY A 176 5.24 3.76 -10.07
CA GLY A 176 4.78 4.42 -11.30
C GLY A 176 5.55 5.68 -11.66
N VAL A 177 6.78 5.83 -11.16
CA VAL A 177 7.62 7.01 -11.43
C VAL A 177 8.20 7.00 -12.83
N ASP A 178 8.39 8.18 -13.42
CA ASP A 178 9.17 8.32 -14.65
C ASP A 178 10.67 8.18 -14.33
N THR A 179 11.37 7.41 -15.13
CA THR A 179 12.83 7.26 -15.02
C THR A 179 13.60 8.55 -15.34
N ASP A 180 13.01 9.53 -16.01
CA ASP A 180 13.66 10.83 -16.26
C ASP A 180 13.68 11.71 -14.99
N ASP A 181 12.73 11.50 -14.07
CA ASP A 181 12.61 12.27 -12.82
C ASP A 181 13.22 11.53 -11.61
N LEU A 182 13.56 10.26 -11.75
CA LEU A 182 14.02 9.39 -10.66
C LEU A 182 15.47 9.66 -10.24
N ASN A 183 15.70 9.74 -8.92
CA ASN A 183 17.03 9.76 -8.31
C ASN A 183 17.19 8.61 -7.31
N ILE A 184 18.28 7.84 -7.42
CA ILE A 184 18.61 6.74 -6.50
C ILE A 184 20.02 6.94 -5.97
N LEU A 185 20.15 7.00 -4.65
CA LEU A 185 21.40 7.23 -3.95
C LEU A 185 21.75 6.09 -2.99
N THR A 186 23.03 5.99 -2.65
CA THR A 186 23.57 5.05 -1.66
C THR A 186 24.75 5.67 -0.92
N GLY A 187 25.13 5.10 0.23
CA GLY A 187 26.25 5.59 1.03
C GLY A 187 26.15 7.10 1.31
N ASN A 188 27.26 7.80 1.15
CA ASN A 188 27.31 9.25 1.34
C ASN A 188 26.84 10.02 0.08
N ALA A 189 25.58 9.84 -0.30
CA ALA A 189 24.95 10.45 -1.48
C ALA A 189 25.63 10.08 -2.83
N TRP A 190 26.15 8.85 -2.94
CA TRP A 190 26.67 8.33 -4.20
C TRP A 190 25.54 8.00 -5.16
N GLU A 191 25.65 8.52 -6.38
CA GLU A 191 24.66 8.36 -7.43
C GLU A 191 24.66 6.91 -7.95
N VAL A 192 23.54 6.22 -7.73
CA VAL A 192 23.23 4.96 -8.41
C VAL A 192 22.50 5.25 -9.73
N TYR A 193 21.59 6.23 -9.71
CA TYR A 193 20.82 6.72 -10.84
C TYR A 193 20.38 8.17 -10.59
N GLY A 194 20.16 8.97 -11.64
CA GLY A 194 19.78 10.37 -11.51
C GLY A 194 20.91 11.26 -10.97
N ASN A 195 20.57 12.16 -10.06
CA ASN A 195 21.49 13.12 -9.44
C ASN A 195 21.29 13.23 -7.91
N ASN A 196 22.23 13.87 -7.21
CA ASN A 196 22.21 14.02 -5.76
C ASN A 196 22.03 15.46 -5.24
N ASN A 197 21.60 16.40 -6.09
CA ASN A 197 21.63 17.83 -5.75
C ASN A 197 20.70 18.17 -4.57
N SER A 198 19.42 17.81 -4.66
CA SER A 198 18.43 18.13 -3.60
C SER A 198 18.78 17.48 -2.26
N TYR A 199 19.30 16.25 -2.26
CA TYR A 199 19.79 15.59 -1.04
C TYR A 199 20.98 16.32 -0.42
N ASN A 200 21.96 16.72 -1.23
CA ASN A 200 23.12 17.45 -0.74
C ASN A 200 22.73 18.83 -0.19
N ASP A 201 21.78 19.52 -0.81
CA ASP A 201 21.24 20.79 -0.32
C ASP A 201 20.54 20.61 1.03
N MET A 202 19.72 19.57 1.19
CA MET A 202 19.09 19.20 2.45
C MET A 202 20.14 18.90 3.54
N ILE A 203 21.13 18.04 3.27
CA ILE A 203 22.16 17.70 4.26
C ILE A 203 23.02 18.92 4.62
N ASN A 204 23.30 19.81 3.67
CA ASN A 204 23.97 21.08 3.95
C ASN A 204 23.10 21.99 4.82
N PHE A 205 21.79 22.05 4.57
CA PHE A 205 20.85 22.79 5.42
C PHE A 205 20.90 22.28 6.86
N VAL A 206 20.78 20.96 7.08
CA VAL A 206 20.87 20.34 8.42
C VAL A 206 22.21 20.65 9.10
N ARG A 207 23.32 20.67 8.33
CA ARG A 207 24.66 20.95 8.89
C ARG A 207 24.82 22.37 9.42
N TYR A 208 24.12 23.34 8.81
CA TYR A 208 24.35 24.76 9.06
C TYR A 208 23.18 25.48 9.74
N ASN A 209 22.10 24.77 10.06
CA ASN A 209 20.93 25.29 10.77
C ASN A 209 20.62 24.40 11.99
N ASP A 210 20.09 25.02 13.04
CA ASP A 210 19.76 24.34 14.29
C ASP A 210 18.38 23.67 14.16
N MET A 211 18.32 22.35 14.36
CA MET A 211 17.06 21.60 14.24
C MET A 211 16.16 21.75 15.48
N VAL A 212 16.65 22.36 16.56
CA VAL A 212 15.78 22.79 17.68
C VAL A 212 14.74 23.82 17.22
N ASP A 213 15.02 24.58 16.16
CA ASP A 213 14.08 25.54 15.57
C ASP A 213 13.02 24.85 14.69
N ASP A 214 11.75 25.03 15.05
CA ASP A 214 10.61 24.42 14.36
C ASP A 214 10.48 24.87 12.90
N ASP A 215 10.93 26.08 12.53
CA ASP A 215 10.90 26.53 11.14
C ASP A 215 11.91 25.75 10.29
N ASN A 216 13.09 25.44 10.86
CA ASN A 216 14.10 24.63 10.19
C ASN A 216 13.65 23.17 10.06
N TYR A 217 13.04 22.62 11.11
CA TYR A 217 12.46 21.29 11.07
C TYR A 217 11.30 21.20 10.06
N SER A 218 10.43 22.21 10.01
CA SER A 218 9.35 22.31 9.03
C SER A 218 9.86 22.33 7.59
N TYR A 219 11.00 22.99 7.33
CA TYR A 219 11.67 22.90 6.04
C TYR A 219 12.08 21.45 5.73
N ILE A 220 12.70 20.72 6.66
CA ILE A 220 13.10 19.32 6.44
C ILE A 220 11.89 18.41 6.18
N GLN A 221 10.74 18.66 6.82
CA GLN A 221 9.49 17.93 6.54
C GLN A 221 9.01 18.06 5.09
N THR A 222 9.45 19.09 4.36
CA THR A 222 9.21 19.23 2.91
C THR A 222 10.20 18.44 2.05
N GLN A 223 11.35 18.06 2.61
CA GLN A 223 12.45 17.41 1.90
C GLN A 223 12.44 15.89 2.04
N ILE A 224 11.96 15.38 3.17
CA ILE A 224 11.93 13.93 3.47
C ILE A 224 10.55 13.50 3.93
N ASP A 225 10.25 12.22 3.71
CA ASP A 225 9.17 11.57 4.42
C ASP A 225 9.66 11.25 5.85
N VAL A 226 9.28 12.11 6.80
CA VAL A 226 9.79 12.05 8.18
C VAL A 226 9.35 10.78 8.89
N GLU A 227 8.10 10.35 8.72
CA GLU A 227 7.60 9.18 9.42
C GLU A 227 8.22 7.91 8.84
N GLN A 228 8.33 7.81 7.52
CA GLN A 228 9.05 6.72 6.88
C GLN A 228 10.52 6.67 7.28
N PHE A 229 11.18 7.84 7.37
CA PHE A 229 12.55 7.92 7.86
C PHE A 229 12.68 7.42 9.30
N ILE A 230 11.77 7.81 10.20
CA ILE A 230 11.74 7.28 11.57
C ILE A 230 11.64 5.75 11.53
N GLU A 231 10.69 5.19 10.79
CA GLU A 231 10.49 3.73 10.76
C GLU A 231 11.66 2.97 10.14
N TYR A 232 12.31 3.54 9.13
CA TYR A 232 13.56 3.03 8.57
C TYR A 232 14.65 2.91 9.66
N GLU A 233 14.84 3.97 10.45
CA GLU A 233 15.79 4.01 11.57
C GLU A 233 15.41 2.98 12.63
N LEU A 234 14.14 2.95 13.05
CA LEU A 234 13.62 2.01 14.05
C LEU A 234 13.83 0.55 13.64
N ALA A 235 13.58 0.21 12.36
CA ALA A 235 13.78 -1.14 11.87
C ALA A 235 15.25 -1.58 11.90
N ASN A 236 16.18 -0.73 11.45
CA ASN A 236 17.62 -1.02 11.55
C ASN A 236 18.06 -1.20 13.01
N ILE A 237 17.62 -0.31 13.90
CA ILE A 237 18.00 -0.29 15.31
C ILE A 237 17.47 -1.52 16.05
N TYR A 238 16.18 -1.83 15.90
CA TYR A 238 15.55 -2.93 16.61
C TYR A 238 16.11 -4.27 16.14
N LEU A 239 16.14 -4.49 14.82
CA LEU A 239 16.58 -5.76 14.21
C LEU A 239 18.09 -6.00 14.32
N GLY A 240 18.84 -4.99 14.77
CA GLY A 240 20.24 -5.10 15.12
C GLY A 240 21.14 -5.13 13.88
N GLU A 241 20.87 -4.30 12.87
CA GLU A 241 21.77 -4.15 11.72
C GLU A 241 23.03 -3.39 12.16
N VAL A 242 24.19 -3.94 11.82
CA VAL A 242 25.49 -3.60 12.40
C VAL A 242 26.55 -3.33 11.34
N ASP A 243 26.22 -3.53 10.06
CA ASP A 243 26.95 -2.97 8.92
C ASP A 243 26.32 -1.63 8.46
N TRP A 244 25.23 -1.20 9.09
CA TRP A 244 24.59 0.13 9.00
C TRP A 244 25.11 1.06 10.13
N PRO A 245 25.10 2.42 10.06
CA PRO A 245 24.47 3.32 9.07
C PRO A 245 25.31 3.75 7.87
N GLY A 246 26.62 3.50 7.86
CA GLY A 246 27.51 3.89 6.75
C GLY A 246 27.47 2.95 5.55
N ASN A 247 26.83 1.80 5.68
CA ASN A 247 26.57 0.82 4.61
C ASN A 247 25.11 0.34 4.65
N ASN A 248 24.75 -0.51 3.68
CA ASN A 248 23.43 -1.13 3.59
C ASN A 248 22.30 -0.08 3.59
N ILE A 249 22.57 1.03 2.90
CA ILE A 249 21.63 2.13 2.72
C ILE A 249 21.37 2.39 1.24
N LYS A 250 20.10 2.57 0.91
CA LYS A 250 19.62 3.13 -0.36
C LYS A 250 18.47 4.07 -0.04
N PHE A 251 18.43 5.17 -0.76
CA PHE A 251 17.38 6.17 -0.63
C PHE A 251 17.12 6.81 -1.98
N TRP A 252 15.90 7.29 -2.17
CA TRP A 252 15.42 7.73 -3.47
C TRP A 252 14.39 8.86 -3.32
N ASN A 253 14.21 9.60 -4.39
CA ASN A 253 13.06 10.46 -4.64
C ASN A 253 12.78 10.47 -6.15
N ALA A 254 11.67 11.04 -6.57
CA ALA A 254 11.49 11.45 -7.97
C ALA A 254 11.08 12.93 -8.00
N ASP A 255 11.53 13.66 -9.01
CA ASP A 255 11.24 15.09 -9.19
C ASP A 255 9.80 15.33 -9.71
N ASP A 256 8.83 14.61 -9.14
CA ASP A 256 7.39 14.70 -9.39
C ASP A 256 6.62 15.17 -8.13
N GLU A 257 5.33 15.49 -8.26
CA GLU A 257 4.51 16.01 -7.15
C GLU A 257 4.27 14.99 -6.02
N LYS A 258 4.24 13.69 -6.32
CA LYS A 258 3.88 12.62 -5.37
C LYS A 258 5.10 12.06 -4.62
N HIS A 259 6.28 12.11 -5.22
CA HIS A 259 7.49 11.44 -4.76
C HIS A 259 8.69 12.38 -4.58
N SER A 260 8.44 13.70 -4.49
CA SER A 260 9.50 14.72 -4.33
C SER A 260 10.34 14.55 -3.06
N LYS A 261 9.78 13.91 -2.02
CA LYS A 261 10.41 13.70 -0.72
C LYS A 261 11.34 12.49 -0.74
N TRP A 262 12.51 12.62 -0.12
CA TRP A 262 13.44 11.50 0.05
C TRP A 262 12.86 10.43 0.96
N ARG A 263 12.98 9.17 0.53
CA ARG A 263 12.56 7.94 1.22
C ARG A 263 13.69 6.92 1.24
N TRP A 264 13.73 6.07 2.27
CA TRP A 264 14.75 5.03 2.45
C TRP A 264 14.21 3.63 2.21
N ILE A 265 15.04 2.76 1.67
CA ILE A 265 14.62 1.41 1.30
C ILE A 265 15.20 0.41 2.28
N ASN A 266 14.38 -0.57 2.67
CA ASN A 266 14.84 -1.72 3.43
C ASN A 266 15.83 -2.54 2.58
N TYR A 267 17.12 -2.43 2.90
CA TYR A 267 18.16 -2.89 1.99
C TYR A 267 19.26 -3.66 2.72
N ASP A 268 19.53 -4.88 2.23
CA ASP A 268 20.69 -5.70 2.58
C ASP A 268 20.88 -5.93 4.09
N ARG A 269 19.94 -6.65 4.70
CA ARG A 269 19.85 -6.85 6.17
C ARG A 269 20.10 -8.30 6.60
N ASP A 270 21.05 -8.96 5.94
CA ASP A 270 21.43 -10.34 6.25
C ASP A 270 22.24 -10.48 7.55
N GLN A 271 22.64 -9.37 8.18
CA GLN A 271 23.30 -9.33 9.49
C GLN A 271 22.32 -9.14 10.67
N CYS A 272 21.03 -8.95 10.43
CA CYS A 272 20.00 -8.87 11.47
C CYS A 272 19.75 -10.21 12.21
N PHE A 273 19.01 -10.19 13.31
CA PHE A 273 18.66 -11.39 14.10
C PHE A 273 19.88 -12.23 14.54
N GLN A 274 20.98 -11.58 14.91
CA GLN A 274 22.16 -12.26 15.46
C GLN A 274 22.07 -12.34 16.98
N TYR A 275 21.84 -13.55 17.50
CA TYR A 275 21.75 -13.79 18.95
C TYR A 275 22.99 -13.33 19.74
N TRP A 276 24.21 -13.55 19.23
CA TRP A 276 25.42 -13.08 19.90
C TRP A 276 25.59 -11.55 19.88
N ARG A 277 24.71 -10.81 19.20
CA ARG A 277 24.62 -9.35 19.20
C ARG A 277 23.31 -8.85 19.82
N LEU A 278 22.60 -9.69 20.58
CA LEU A 278 21.33 -9.36 21.21
C LEU A 278 21.40 -8.07 22.05
N ASP A 279 22.50 -7.84 22.75
CA ASP A 279 22.72 -6.68 23.62
C ASP A 279 23.40 -5.50 22.90
N VAL A 280 23.68 -5.59 21.60
CA VAL A 280 24.31 -4.48 20.88
C VAL A 280 23.35 -3.30 20.82
N ASN A 281 23.81 -2.15 21.33
CA ASN A 281 23.07 -0.90 21.32
C ASN A 281 23.23 -0.20 19.96
N THR A 282 22.42 -0.62 19.00
CA THR A 282 22.37 -0.05 17.65
C THR A 282 21.82 1.38 17.65
N LEU A 283 21.04 1.78 18.65
CA LEU A 283 20.58 3.17 18.82
C LEU A 283 21.77 4.08 19.14
N ALA A 284 22.62 3.67 20.09
CA ALA A 284 23.86 4.41 20.38
C ALA A 284 24.75 4.50 19.14
N LEU A 285 24.84 3.42 18.34
CA LEU A 285 25.52 3.45 17.04
C LEU A 285 24.88 4.50 16.10
N ALA A 286 23.56 4.47 15.93
CA ALA A 286 22.81 5.40 15.06
C ALA A 286 22.97 6.88 15.45
N THR A 287 23.27 7.17 16.71
CA THR A 287 23.34 8.55 17.23
C THR A 287 24.75 9.04 17.56
N GLU A 288 25.77 8.19 17.40
CA GLU A 288 27.16 8.56 17.73
C GLU A 288 27.70 9.62 16.73
N PRO A 289 28.08 10.82 17.18
CA PRO A 289 28.57 11.87 16.29
C PRO A 289 29.94 11.60 15.68
N ASN A 290 30.80 10.80 16.33
CA ASN A 290 32.17 10.55 15.87
C ASN A 290 32.57 9.07 16.04
N GLY A 291 31.96 8.19 15.25
CA GLY A 291 32.39 6.80 15.20
C GLY A 291 33.85 6.68 14.74
N THR A 292 34.65 5.93 15.50
CA THR A 292 36.09 5.73 15.22
C THR A 292 36.38 4.55 14.28
N GLY A 293 35.33 3.87 13.80
CA GLY A 293 35.43 2.69 12.93
C GLY A 293 34.22 2.51 12.02
N TRP A 294 34.37 1.62 11.03
CA TRP A 294 33.28 1.18 10.16
C TRP A 294 32.24 0.39 10.97
N PRO A 295 30.94 0.53 10.69
CA PRO A 295 30.32 1.29 9.59
C PRO A 295 29.77 2.66 10.01
N ASN A 296 30.36 3.38 10.97
CA ASN A 296 29.74 4.59 11.52
C ASN A 296 30.57 5.87 11.30
N PRO A 297 30.72 6.33 10.05
CA PRO A 297 31.33 7.63 9.77
C PRO A 297 30.40 8.79 10.18
N GLN A 298 30.96 9.94 10.55
CA GLN A 298 30.20 11.11 11.02
C GLN A 298 29.03 11.55 10.10
N TRP A 299 29.14 11.33 8.79
CA TRP A 299 28.10 11.70 7.83
C TRP A 299 26.84 10.82 7.95
N SER A 300 26.98 9.56 8.33
CA SER A 300 25.87 8.59 8.29
C SER A 300 24.88 8.75 9.44
N THR A 301 25.28 9.39 10.53
CA THR A 301 24.41 9.65 11.69
C THR A 301 23.90 11.09 11.74
N LEU A 302 24.41 11.98 10.89
CA LEU A 302 24.14 13.42 10.93
C LEU A 302 22.64 13.72 10.89
N LEU A 303 21.89 13.13 9.96
CA LEU A 303 20.48 13.44 9.80
C LEU A 303 19.67 13.05 11.04
N LEU A 304 19.76 11.79 11.49
CA LEU A 304 19.04 11.32 12.67
C LEU A 304 19.42 12.13 13.92
N ARG A 305 20.71 12.30 14.21
CA ARG A 305 21.14 12.98 15.45
C ARG A 305 20.73 14.45 15.49
N SER A 306 20.73 15.12 14.34
CA SER A 306 20.25 16.49 14.23
C SER A 306 18.73 16.55 14.41
N LEU A 307 17.96 15.66 13.77
CA LEU A 307 16.50 15.65 13.93
C LEU A 307 16.06 15.31 15.36
N LEU A 308 16.80 14.46 16.08
CA LEU A 308 16.55 14.18 17.50
C LEU A 308 16.75 15.38 18.44
N GLU A 309 17.33 16.49 17.97
CA GLU A 309 17.39 17.75 18.72
C GLU A 309 16.03 18.45 18.77
N ASN A 310 15.14 18.22 17.79
CA ASN A 310 13.76 18.73 17.79
C ASN A 310 12.88 17.88 18.73
N ASP A 311 12.17 18.53 19.65
CA ASP A 311 11.31 17.82 20.63
C ASP A 311 10.15 17.06 19.95
N GLY A 312 9.55 17.62 18.90
CA GLY A 312 8.48 16.98 18.15
C GLY A 312 8.93 15.67 17.48
N PHE A 313 10.04 15.75 16.72
CA PHE A 313 10.64 14.56 16.09
C PHE A 313 11.06 13.52 17.13
N LYS A 314 11.74 13.93 18.20
CA LYS A 314 12.20 13.03 19.26
C LYS A 314 11.05 12.32 19.96
N ASN A 315 9.98 13.02 20.31
CA ASN A 315 8.80 12.43 20.94
C ASN A 315 8.11 11.42 19.99
N GLN A 316 7.99 11.77 18.70
CA GLN A 316 7.47 10.87 17.68
C GLN A 316 8.33 9.61 17.51
N PHE A 317 9.66 9.76 17.43
CA PHE A 317 10.61 8.65 17.33
C PHE A 317 10.46 7.67 18.51
N ILE A 318 10.43 8.20 19.75
CA ILE A 318 10.32 7.38 20.96
C ILE A 318 9.00 6.60 20.99
N GLN A 319 7.88 7.27 20.70
CA GLN A 319 6.55 6.63 20.80
C GLN A 319 6.22 5.74 19.61
N LEU A 320 6.73 6.01 18.40
CA LEU A 320 6.67 5.05 17.29
C LEU A 320 7.49 3.80 17.59
N TYR A 321 8.65 3.91 18.25
CA TYR A 321 9.38 2.73 18.71
C TYR A 321 8.48 1.87 19.63
N ALA A 322 7.83 2.48 20.62
CA ALA A 322 6.88 1.79 21.51
C ALA A 322 5.71 1.15 20.77
N TYR A 323 5.13 1.84 19.79
CA TYR A 323 4.08 1.31 18.91
C TYR A 323 4.56 0.06 18.17
N HIS A 324 5.73 0.09 17.54
CA HIS A 324 6.25 -1.06 16.79
C HIS A 324 6.68 -2.22 17.68
N LEU A 325 7.12 -2.00 18.92
CA LEU A 325 7.34 -3.07 19.89
C LEU A 325 6.06 -3.86 20.21
N SER A 326 4.91 -3.19 20.13
CA SER A 326 3.59 -3.77 20.41
C SER A 326 2.85 -4.24 19.15
N THR A 327 3.41 -4.00 17.96
CA THR A 327 2.82 -4.34 16.66
C THR A 327 3.83 -5.09 15.78
N THR A 328 4.64 -4.38 14.98
CA THR A 328 5.61 -4.92 14.03
C THR A 328 6.54 -5.98 14.65
N PHE A 329 7.10 -5.66 15.81
CA PHE A 329 8.14 -6.43 16.50
C PHE A 329 7.61 -7.24 17.69
N GLN A 330 6.29 -7.43 17.76
CA GLN A 330 5.71 -8.31 18.78
C GLN A 330 6.31 -9.72 18.63
N SER A 331 6.83 -10.28 19.72
CA SER A 331 7.59 -11.54 19.69
C SER A 331 6.81 -12.69 19.05
N GLU A 332 5.52 -12.81 19.36
CA GLU A 332 4.64 -13.85 18.77
C GLU A 332 4.52 -13.70 17.26
N ARG A 333 4.37 -12.46 16.76
CA ARG A 333 4.32 -12.15 15.32
C ARG A 333 5.65 -12.46 14.64
N LEU A 334 6.78 -12.04 15.21
CA LEU A 334 8.11 -12.33 14.66
C LEU A 334 8.38 -13.84 14.60
N ILE A 335 8.05 -14.57 15.66
CA ILE A 335 8.19 -16.04 15.68
C ILE A 335 7.29 -16.68 14.63
N HIS A 336 6.05 -16.20 14.47
CA HIS A 336 5.14 -16.73 13.44
C HIS A 336 5.71 -16.58 12.02
N HIS A 337 6.31 -15.42 11.71
CA HIS A 337 7.00 -15.18 10.44
C HIS A 337 8.23 -16.09 10.27
N ILE A 338 9.06 -16.21 11.30
CA ILE A 338 10.22 -17.12 11.32
C ILE A 338 9.79 -18.56 11.05
N ASP A 339 8.76 -19.04 11.74
CA ASP A 339 8.26 -20.41 11.63
C ASP A 339 7.68 -20.68 10.25
N SER A 340 6.92 -19.74 9.69
CA SER A 340 6.35 -19.85 8.34
C SER A 340 7.46 -19.95 7.29
N PHE A 341 8.49 -19.12 7.38
CA PHE A 341 9.62 -19.13 6.45
C PHE A 341 10.46 -20.40 6.59
N ALA A 342 10.76 -20.80 7.83
CA ALA A 342 11.48 -22.04 8.10
C ALA A 342 10.71 -23.26 7.57
N ALA A 343 9.39 -23.32 7.77
CA ALA A 343 8.55 -24.41 7.27
C ALA A 343 8.57 -24.52 5.74
N MET A 344 8.61 -23.40 5.01
CA MET A 344 8.73 -23.39 3.56
C MET A 344 10.06 -23.98 3.06
N MET A 345 11.16 -23.72 3.78
CA MET A 345 12.51 -24.11 3.34
C MET A 345 12.96 -25.46 3.87
N ALA A 346 12.49 -25.87 5.05
CA ALA A 346 12.93 -27.08 5.76
C ALA A 346 12.98 -28.36 4.89
N PRO A 347 12.00 -28.65 4.01
CA PRO A 347 12.06 -29.86 3.17
C PRO A 347 13.25 -29.91 2.22
N GLU A 348 13.81 -28.76 1.84
CA GLU A 348 14.89 -28.65 0.86
C GLU A 348 16.28 -28.51 1.49
N ILE A 349 16.35 -28.14 2.77
CA ILE A 349 17.61 -27.97 3.52
C ILE A 349 18.53 -29.20 3.42
N PRO A 350 18.06 -30.46 3.55
CA PRO A 350 18.96 -31.62 3.43
C PRO A 350 19.70 -31.69 2.08
N ARG A 351 19.01 -31.39 0.97
CA ARG A 351 19.59 -31.41 -0.37
C ARG A 351 20.50 -30.20 -0.60
N HIS A 352 20.15 -29.04 -0.05
CA HIS A 352 21.01 -27.87 -0.04
C HIS A 352 22.33 -28.16 0.68
N SER A 353 22.26 -28.72 1.90
CA SER A 353 23.44 -29.08 2.70
C SER A 353 24.27 -30.17 2.05
N GLU A 354 23.68 -31.15 1.36
CA GLU A 354 24.44 -32.15 0.61
C GLU A 354 25.34 -31.50 -0.45
N ARG A 355 24.83 -30.46 -1.13
CA ARG A 355 25.58 -29.76 -2.17
C ARG A 355 26.59 -28.76 -1.62
N TRP A 356 26.18 -27.92 -0.68
CA TRP A 356 26.95 -26.75 -0.26
C TRP A 356 27.48 -26.83 1.16
N GLY A 357 26.96 -27.71 2.01
CA GLY A 357 27.22 -27.70 3.45
C GLY A 357 28.68 -27.89 3.81
N GLY A 358 29.17 -27.13 4.79
CA GLY A 358 30.55 -27.18 5.25
C GLY A 358 31.58 -26.58 4.29
N GLN A 359 31.16 -25.97 3.18
CA GLN A 359 32.05 -25.40 2.18
C GLN A 359 32.42 -23.95 2.47
N LYS A 360 33.59 -23.55 1.95
CA LYS A 360 34.04 -22.16 1.87
C LYS A 360 34.30 -21.82 0.41
N ASP A 361 34.33 -20.53 0.07
CA ASP A 361 34.92 -20.14 -1.22
C ASP A 361 36.40 -20.56 -1.22
N PRO A 362 36.83 -21.40 -2.17
CA PRO A 362 38.17 -22.01 -2.13
C PRO A 362 39.30 -20.98 -2.33
N ASP A 363 38.99 -19.84 -2.95
CA ASP A 363 39.96 -18.80 -3.28
C ASP A 363 39.80 -17.54 -2.39
N SER A 364 38.97 -17.61 -1.35
CA SER A 364 38.79 -16.48 -0.45
C SER A 364 40.08 -16.14 0.32
N GLN A 365 40.36 -14.84 0.41
CA GLN A 365 41.46 -14.30 1.21
C GLN A 365 41.09 -13.96 2.65
N GLU A 366 39.81 -13.93 3.01
CA GLU A 366 39.38 -13.53 4.35
C GLU A 366 39.41 -14.72 5.31
N THR A 367 40.33 -14.67 6.27
CA THR A 367 40.55 -15.77 7.23
C THR A 367 39.44 -15.93 8.28
N TRP A 368 38.56 -14.93 8.42
CA TRP A 368 37.46 -14.94 9.40
C TRP A 368 36.20 -15.68 8.89
N GLN A 369 36.13 -15.98 7.59
CA GLN A 369 34.95 -16.60 6.98
C GLN A 369 34.66 -17.98 7.57
N LYS A 370 33.38 -18.18 7.91
CA LYS A 370 32.83 -19.46 8.35
C LYS A 370 32.37 -20.28 7.13
N PRO A 371 32.42 -21.62 7.20
CA PRO A 371 31.78 -22.44 6.20
C PRO A 371 30.26 -22.23 6.22
N THR A 372 29.60 -22.55 5.11
CA THR A 372 28.15 -22.71 5.02
C THR A 372 27.66 -23.73 6.06
N PHE A 373 26.40 -23.63 6.50
CA PHE A 373 25.87 -24.59 7.48
C PHE A 373 25.91 -26.03 6.94
N GLU A 374 26.35 -26.97 7.76
CA GLU A 374 26.72 -28.32 7.32
C GLU A 374 25.55 -29.31 7.20
N ASN A 375 24.49 -29.13 7.97
CA ASN A 375 23.38 -30.07 8.06
C ASN A 375 22.09 -29.37 8.53
N PHE A 376 20.99 -30.14 8.54
CA PHE A 376 19.68 -29.67 8.95
C PHE A 376 19.67 -29.24 10.43
N GLU A 377 20.34 -29.98 11.31
CA GLU A 377 20.35 -29.71 12.74
C GLU A 377 21.03 -28.37 13.06
N LEU A 378 22.14 -28.03 12.38
CA LEU A 378 22.79 -26.73 12.53
C LEU A 378 21.92 -25.60 11.95
N TRP A 379 21.27 -25.83 10.81
CA TRP A 379 20.33 -24.86 10.24
C TRP A 379 19.17 -24.58 11.19
N GLU A 380 18.54 -25.62 11.73
CA GLU A 380 17.44 -25.51 12.70
C GLU A 380 17.90 -24.79 13.97
N SER A 381 19.09 -25.11 14.50
CA SER A 381 19.67 -24.39 15.62
C SER A 381 19.91 -22.90 15.32
N ASN A 382 20.30 -22.54 14.09
CA ASN A 382 20.41 -21.14 13.70
C ASN A 382 19.04 -20.45 13.65
N VAL A 383 18.00 -21.13 13.17
CA VAL A 383 16.62 -20.61 13.21
C VAL A 383 16.16 -20.40 14.66
N ASP A 384 16.47 -21.32 15.58
CA ASP A 384 16.18 -21.15 17.01
C ASP A 384 16.82 -19.90 17.61
N THR A 385 18.04 -19.54 17.17
CA THR A 385 18.67 -18.29 17.64
C THR A 385 17.90 -17.04 17.22
N MET A 386 17.20 -17.06 16.08
CA MET A 386 16.33 -15.97 15.64
C MET A 386 15.05 -15.89 16.49
N ARG A 387 14.49 -17.04 16.89
CA ARG A 387 13.35 -17.11 17.83
C ARG A 387 13.74 -16.53 19.19
N ILE A 388 14.90 -16.92 19.71
CA ILE A 388 15.44 -16.39 20.98
C ILE A 388 15.64 -14.87 20.87
N PHE A 389 16.24 -14.38 19.78
CA PHE A 389 16.36 -12.95 19.54
C PHE A 389 15.00 -12.24 19.63
N SER A 390 13.98 -12.78 18.98
CA SER A 390 12.63 -12.20 18.96
C SER A 390 11.95 -12.18 20.34
N LEU A 391 12.29 -13.12 21.22
CA LEU A 391 11.77 -13.18 22.60
C LEU A 391 12.52 -12.24 23.55
N GLU A 392 13.84 -12.15 23.41
CA GLU A 392 14.70 -11.47 24.40
C GLU A 392 15.01 -10.01 24.03
N ARG A 393 14.95 -9.63 22.75
CA ARG A 393 15.27 -8.26 22.28
C ARG A 393 14.33 -7.16 22.81
N PRO A 394 13.00 -7.34 22.93
CA PRO A 394 12.11 -6.25 23.35
C PRO A 394 12.49 -5.53 24.66
N PRO A 395 12.70 -6.22 25.80
CA PRO A 395 13.09 -5.53 27.04
C PRO A 395 14.46 -4.84 26.94
N ILE A 396 15.38 -5.37 26.14
CA ILE A 396 16.71 -4.76 25.90
C ILE A 396 16.56 -3.47 25.09
N ALA A 397 15.73 -3.48 24.05
CA ALA A 397 15.45 -2.31 23.22
C ALA A 397 14.80 -1.17 24.05
N ILE A 398 13.86 -1.52 24.94
CA ILE A 398 13.26 -0.56 25.88
C ILE A 398 14.33 0.06 26.78
N GLN A 399 15.24 -0.75 27.33
CA GLN A 399 16.31 -0.25 28.19
C GLN A 399 17.27 0.68 27.42
N HIS A 400 17.60 0.37 26.16
CA HIS A 400 18.42 1.25 25.33
C HIS A 400 17.77 2.62 25.11
N LEU A 401 16.44 2.68 24.93
CA LEU A 401 15.69 3.94 24.82
C LEU A 401 15.68 4.72 26.13
N ILE A 402 15.44 4.03 27.25
CA ILE A 402 15.49 4.60 28.60
C ILE A 402 16.85 5.27 28.83
N ASP A 403 17.93 4.56 28.56
CA ASP A 403 19.29 5.05 28.79
C ASP A 403 19.64 6.20 27.83
N GLN A 404 19.30 6.08 26.54
CA GLN A 404 19.65 7.07 25.51
C GLN A 404 18.94 8.40 25.72
N PHE A 405 17.66 8.38 26.11
CA PHE A 405 16.82 9.56 26.22
C PHE A 405 16.55 9.99 27.66
N SER A 406 17.19 9.33 28.65
CA SER A 406 16.99 9.59 30.08
C SER A 406 15.52 9.51 30.50
N LEU A 407 14.82 8.47 30.03
CA LEU A 407 13.41 8.22 30.34
C LEU A 407 13.30 7.46 31.67
N ASP A 408 12.14 7.51 32.31
CA ASP A 408 11.94 6.84 33.61
C ASP A 408 11.45 5.40 33.47
N THR A 409 10.32 5.21 32.78
CA THR A 409 9.63 3.93 32.65
C THR A 409 8.68 3.95 31.43
N THR A 410 8.01 2.83 31.21
CA THR A 410 6.82 2.74 30.34
C THR A 410 5.57 2.50 31.17
N ASP A 411 4.43 3.00 30.71
CA ASP A 411 3.09 2.72 31.23
C ASP A 411 2.22 2.06 30.17
N ASN A 412 1.19 1.33 30.60
CA ASN A 412 0.25 0.70 29.68
C ASN A 412 -0.76 1.71 29.12
N LEU A 413 -0.95 1.71 27.81
CA LEU A 413 -2.04 2.41 27.13
C LEU A 413 -2.94 1.38 26.45
N SER A 414 -4.18 1.29 26.94
CA SER A 414 -5.25 0.52 26.31
C SER A 414 -6.09 1.45 25.45
N ILE A 415 -6.23 1.17 24.15
CA ILE A 415 -7.01 1.98 23.22
C ILE A 415 -8.19 1.14 22.72
N ASN A 416 -9.40 1.66 22.86
CA ASN A 416 -10.63 0.96 22.53
C ASN A 416 -11.54 1.84 21.67
N LYS A 417 -12.43 1.21 20.91
CA LYS A 417 -13.58 1.88 20.27
C LYS A 417 -14.88 1.36 20.87
N ASN A 418 -15.85 2.25 21.05
CA ASN A 418 -17.20 1.86 21.48
C ASN A 418 -17.95 1.06 20.38
N LEU A 419 -17.64 1.33 19.11
CA LEU A 419 -18.16 0.66 17.92
C LEU A 419 -16.99 0.24 17.04
N ALA A 420 -16.95 -1.03 16.63
CA ALA A 420 -15.80 -1.58 15.88
C ALA A 420 -15.71 -0.99 14.47
N GLU A 421 -16.86 -0.78 13.88
CA GLU A 421 -17.13 -0.18 12.57
C GLU A 421 -17.20 1.35 12.61
N GLY A 422 -17.08 1.98 13.78
CA GLY A 422 -17.31 3.42 13.93
C GLY A 422 -16.21 4.31 13.35
N GLY A 423 -15.00 3.76 13.14
CA GLY A 423 -13.87 4.50 12.61
C GLY A 423 -12.52 3.85 12.89
N LEU A 424 -11.48 4.57 12.49
CA LEU A 424 -10.08 4.24 12.74
C LEU A 424 -9.51 5.16 13.82
N ILE A 425 -8.52 4.65 14.54
CA ILE A 425 -7.69 5.45 15.44
C ILE A 425 -6.27 5.37 14.88
N LYS A 426 -5.63 6.52 14.68
CA LYS A 426 -4.23 6.61 14.30
C LYS A 426 -3.39 7.12 15.48
N LEU A 427 -2.23 6.54 15.69
CA LEU A 427 -1.14 7.09 16.50
C LEU A 427 -0.11 7.67 15.51
N TYR A 428 0.08 8.99 15.53
CA TYR A 428 0.67 9.70 14.39
C TYR A 428 -0.03 9.28 13.08
N ASN A 429 0.68 8.80 12.05
CA ASN A 429 0.03 8.26 10.84
C ASN A 429 -0.08 6.73 10.81
N ARG A 430 0.00 6.05 11.97
CA ARG A 430 -0.16 4.59 12.08
C ARG A 430 -1.47 4.17 12.71
N THR A 431 -2.23 3.36 11.98
CA THR A 431 -3.50 2.81 12.45
C THR A 431 -3.28 1.87 13.64
N ILE A 432 -4.04 2.09 14.70
CA ILE A 432 -4.14 1.18 15.83
C ILE A 432 -4.88 -0.10 15.36
N PRO A 433 -4.28 -1.30 15.52
CA PRO A 433 -4.90 -2.52 15.03
C PRO A 433 -6.08 -2.97 15.91
N GLY A 434 -7.13 -3.45 15.24
CA GLY A 434 -8.29 -4.07 15.88
C GLY A 434 -9.21 -3.10 16.64
N ASN A 435 -10.09 -3.66 17.47
CA ASN A 435 -11.01 -2.86 18.30
C ASN A 435 -10.45 -2.51 19.67
N ASN A 436 -9.59 -3.39 20.20
CA ASN A 436 -8.98 -3.26 21.51
C ASN A 436 -7.47 -3.46 21.32
N TYR A 437 -6.71 -2.43 21.59
CA TYR A 437 -5.27 -2.42 21.49
C TYR A 437 -4.66 -2.19 22.87
N ASN A 438 -3.53 -2.82 23.14
CA ASN A 438 -2.74 -2.58 24.34
C ASN A 438 -1.27 -2.50 23.96
N GLY A 439 -0.60 -1.45 24.41
CA GLY A 439 0.85 -1.27 24.25
C GLY A 439 1.46 -0.60 25.46
N ASN A 440 2.76 -0.75 25.63
CA ASN A 440 3.52 -0.03 26.66
C ASN A 440 4.25 1.14 26.00
N TYR A 441 3.99 2.36 26.48
CA TYR A 441 4.55 3.59 25.93
C TYR A 441 5.35 4.32 26.98
N PHE A 442 6.31 5.14 26.54
CA PHE A 442 7.21 5.83 27.45
C PHE A 442 6.48 6.94 28.22
N SER A 443 6.54 6.87 29.55
CA SER A 443 5.91 7.82 30.46
C SER A 443 6.55 9.20 30.32
N GLY A 444 5.75 10.26 30.49
CA GLY A 444 6.25 11.63 30.37
C GLY A 444 6.52 12.12 28.93
N VAL A 445 6.42 11.24 27.93
CA VAL A 445 6.60 11.59 26.51
C VAL A 445 5.22 11.74 25.83
N PRO A 446 4.90 12.87 25.18
CA PRO A 446 3.63 13.08 24.49
C PRO A 446 3.35 12.06 23.37
N ILE A 447 2.08 11.67 23.22
CA ILE A 447 1.56 10.79 22.16
C ILE A 447 0.42 11.51 21.46
N LYS A 448 0.49 11.61 20.13
CA LYS A 448 -0.60 12.14 19.29
C LYS A 448 -1.49 11.01 18.78
N LEU A 449 -2.80 11.17 18.95
CA LEU A 449 -3.82 10.23 18.53
C LEU A 449 -4.94 10.96 17.79
N THR A 450 -5.40 10.39 16.68
CA THR A 450 -6.50 10.93 15.88
C THR A 450 -7.57 9.87 15.65
N ALA A 451 -8.82 10.19 15.96
CA ALA A 451 -9.98 9.36 15.64
C ALA A 451 -10.61 9.84 14.33
N THR A 452 -10.52 9.02 13.29
CA THR A 452 -11.12 9.27 11.97
C THR A 452 -12.39 8.43 11.85
N PRO A 453 -13.58 9.05 11.80
CA PRO A 453 -14.82 8.31 11.65
C PRO A 453 -14.85 7.52 10.34
N SER A 454 -15.46 6.34 10.40
CA SER A 454 -15.84 5.59 9.21
C SER A 454 -17.04 6.25 8.54
N TYR A 455 -17.24 5.94 7.26
CA TYR A 455 -18.39 6.48 6.53
C TYR A 455 -19.72 6.09 7.20
N GLY A 456 -20.62 7.07 7.42
CA GLY A 456 -21.87 6.88 8.18
C GLY A 456 -21.75 7.06 9.70
N TYR A 457 -20.54 7.38 10.19
CA TYR A 457 -20.28 7.63 11.60
C TYR A 457 -19.70 9.03 11.82
N SER A 458 -19.96 9.58 13.00
CA SER A 458 -19.33 10.80 13.49
C SER A 458 -18.54 10.49 14.76
N PHE A 459 -17.41 11.15 14.96
CA PHE A 459 -16.70 11.11 16.22
C PHE A 459 -17.42 12.03 17.22
N SER A 460 -17.69 11.50 18.42
CA SER A 460 -18.36 12.21 19.50
C SER A 460 -17.34 12.76 20.51
N HIS A 461 -16.54 11.88 21.12
CA HIS A 461 -15.53 12.25 22.13
C HIS A 461 -14.62 11.05 22.45
N TRP A 462 -13.55 11.31 23.20
CA TRP A 462 -12.75 10.31 23.90
C TRP A 462 -13.15 10.25 25.37
N ILE A 463 -13.05 9.06 25.97
CA ILE A 463 -13.00 8.89 27.42
C ILE A 463 -11.60 8.38 27.79
N ALA A 464 -10.84 9.19 28.53
CA ALA A 464 -9.55 8.83 29.10
C ALA A 464 -9.73 8.47 30.57
N THR A 465 -9.37 7.25 30.98
CA THR A 465 -9.51 6.74 32.35
C THR A 465 -8.14 6.37 32.89
N THR A 466 -7.82 6.91 34.06
CA THR A 466 -6.61 6.61 34.83
C THR A 466 -6.98 6.20 36.25
N ALA A 467 -5.99 5.84 37.07
CA ALA A 467 -6.20 5.60 38.49
C ALA A 467 -6.78 6.82 39.25
N SER A 468 -6.64 8.03 38.71
CA SER A 468 -7.13 9.27 39.33
C SER A 468 -8.57 9.64 38.97
N GLY A 469 -9.15 9.00 37.95
CA GLY A 469 -10.50 9.26 37.46
C GLY A 469 -10.61 9.19 35.94
N SER A 470 -11.76 9.63 35.40
CA SER A 470 -12.01 9.72 33.97
C SER A 470 -12.20 11.16 33.51
N GLU A 471 -11.72 11.47 32.32
CA GLU A 471 -11.85 12.75 31.62
C GLU A 471 -12.45 12.53 30.22
N THR A 472 -13.20 13.51 29.73
CA THR A 472 -13.80 13.52 28.38
C THR A 472 -13.05 14.53 27.52
N LEU A 473 -12.50 14.09 26.38
CA LEU A 473 -11.83 14.94 25.40
C LEU A 473 -12.69 15.02 24.13
N THR A 474 -12.96 16.21 23.61
CA THR A 474 -13.99 16.41 22.57
C THR A 474 -13.43 16.64 21.17
N THR A 475 -12.11 16.70 21.02
CA THR A 475 -11.45 16.85 19.72
C THR A 475 -11.08 15.47 19.15
N GLN A 476 -11.18 15.32 17.83
CA GLN A 476 -10.77 14.09 17.13
C GLN A 476 -9.28 13.81 17.31
N GLU A 477 -8.46 14.85 17.17
CA GLU A 477 -7.04 14.82 17.47
C GLU A 477 -6.80 15.24 18.93
N ILE A 478 -6.04 14.42 19.64
CA ILE A 478 -5.63 14.66 21.02
C ILE A 478 -4.13 14.40 21.17
N GLU A 479 -3.52 15.10 22.12
CA GLU A 479 -2.18 14.80 22.61
C GLU A 479 -2.29 14.40 24.08
N ILE A 480 -1.75 13.23 24.43
CA ILE A 480 -1.78 12.69 25.79
C ILE A 480 -0.37 12.41 26.30
N THR A 481 -0.18 12.47 27.60
CA THR A 481 1.07 12.06 28.27
C THR A 481 0.76 11.09 29.39
N LEU A 482 1.40 9.92 29.37
CA LEU A 482 1.21 8.91 30.40
C LEU A 482 2.00 9.26 31.67
N ASN A 483 1.36 9.07 32.83
CA ASN A 483 1.93 9.22 34.18
C ASN A 483 1.46 8.06 35.08
N GLY A 484 1.32 6.88 34.49
CA GLY A 484 0.57 5.72 34.95
C GLY A 484 -0.33 5.16 33.84
N ASP A 485 -0.78 3.93 34.03
CA ASP A 485 -1.65 3.24 33.08
C ASP A 485 -2.90 4.05 32.72
N MET A 486 -3.26 4.02 31.43
CA MET A 486 -4.42 4.73 30.89
C MET A 486 -5.25 3.81 29.99
N GLN A 487 -6.58 3.89 30.13
CA GLN A 487 -7.52 3.38 29.15
C GLN A 487 -8.13 4.55 28.39
N LEU A 488 -8.08 4.51 27.07
CA LEU A 488 -8.62 5.51 26.18
C LEU A 488 -9.69 4.84 25.30
N THR A 489 -10.90 5.39 25.27
CA THR A 489 -11.99 4.89 24.41
C THR A 489 -12.45 5.98 23.47
N ALA A 490 -12.36 5.76 22.15
CA ALA A 490 -13.02 6.60 21.15
C ALA A 490 -14.51 6.27 21.11
N HIS A 491 -15.35 7.30 21.20
CA HIS A 491 -16.79 7.19 21.02
C HIS A 491 -17.19 7.71 19.65
N PHE A 492 -17.66 6.80 18.81
CA PHE A 492 -18.32 7.07 17.54
C PHE A 492 -19.83 6.90 17.68
N GLU A 493 -20.57 7.67 16.90
CA GLU A 493 -22.03 7.62 16.82
C GLU A 493 -22.41 7.41 15.36
N ALA A 494 -23.24 6.40 15.09
CA ALA A 494 -23.87 6.24 13.79
C ALA A 494 -24.91 7.35 13.59
N TYR A 495 -24.97 7.94 12.40
CA TYR A 495 -26.09 8.78 12.01
C TYR A 495 -26.88 8.13 10.86
N ASN A 496 -28.19 8.33 10.87
CA ASN A 496 -29.06 7.77 9.84
C ASN A 496 -28.78 8.44 8.49
N LEU A 497 -28.16 7.70 7.58
CA LEU A 497 -28.02 8.10 6.19
C LEU A 497 -29.34 7.87 5.44
N GLU A 498 -30.00 8.93 4.98
CA GLU A 498 -31.11 8.82 4.02
C GLU A 498 -30.62 8.62 2.56
N GLY A 499 -29.32 8.37 2.38
CA GLY A 499 -28.63 8.17 1.10
C GLY A 499 -27.14 8.58 1.21
N PRO A 500 -26.35 8.45 0.12
CA PRO A 500 -24.94 8.77 0.19
C PRO A 500 -24.62 10.26 0.46
N LEU A 501 -23.71 10.58 1.37
CA LEU A 501 -23.36 11.98 1.65
C LEU A 501 -22.63 12.63 0.49
N VAL A 502 -21.71 11.90 -0.14
CA VAL A 502 -20.97 12.34 -1.31
C VAL A 502 -21.44 11.50 -2.49
N ILE A 503 -21.82 12.15 -3.58
CA ILE A 503 -22.36 11.48 -4.78
C ILE A 503 -21.60 11.83 -6.04
N ILE A 504 -21.66 10.94 -7.03
CA ILE A 504 -21.27 11.21 -8.42
C ILE A 504 -22.38 12.05 -9.05
N ASN A 505 -22.05 13.29 -9.39
CA ASN A 505 -22.99 14.35 -9.76
C ASN A 505 -23.01 14.69 -11.26
N GLU A 506 -21.83 14.64 -11.90
CA GLU A 506 -21.66 14.95 -13.32
C GLU A 506 -20.52 14.12 -13.92
N ILE A 507 -20.66 13.68 -15.18
CA ILE A 507 -19.69 12.82 -15.88
C ILE A 507 -19.47 13.34 -17.29
N ASN A 508 -18.19 13.51 -17.67
CA ASN A 508 -17.75 13.71 -19.04
C ASN A 508 -16.86 12.53 -19.45
N TYR A 509 -17.43 11.60 -20.24
CA TYR A 509 -16.76 10.38 -20.71
C TYR A 509 -16.42 10.42 -22.21
N ASN A 510 -16.94 11.39 -22.95
CA ASN A 510 -16.65 11.58 -24.36
C ASN A 510 -16.90 13.03 -24.77
N SER A 511 -15.85 13.84 -24.78
CA SER A 511 -15.95 15.25 -25.12
C SER A 511 -16.13 15.50 -26.62
N SER A 512 -16.63 16.69 -26.97
CA SER A 512 -16.64 17.16 -28.35
C SER A 512 -15.21 17.26 -28.92
N PRO A 513 -14.98 16.92 -30.20
CA PRO A 513 -13.69 17.15 -30.85
C PRO A 513 -13.22 18.62 -30.84
N ASP A 514 -14.16 19.57 -30.74
CA ASP A 514 -13.86 21.02 -30.76
C ASP A 514 -13.61 21.60 -29.34
N PHE A 515 -13.91 20.84 -28.29
CA PHE A 515 -13.71 21.22 -26.89
C PHE A 515 -13.49 19.94 -26.08
N ASN A 516 -12.22 19.56 -25.89
CA ASN A 516 -11.84 18.30 -25.25
C ASN A 516 -10.91 18.53 -24.04
N PRO A 517 -11.47 18.63 -22.82
CA PRO A 517 -10.71 18.74 -21.58
C PRO A 517 -10.18 17.39 -21.06
N GLY A 518 -10.37 16.29 -21.80
CA GLY A 518 -10.19 14.93 -21.29
C GLY A 518 -11.39 14.48 -20.44
N ASP A 519 -11.33 13.23 -19.97
CA ASP A 519 -12.40 12.69 -19.13
C ASP A 519 -12.44 13.35 -17.75
N TRP A 520 -13.62 13.47 -17.15
CA TRP A 520 -13.72 13.91 -15.76
C TRP A 520 -15.01 13.44 -15.08
N ILE A 521 -14.92 13.34 -13.76
CA ILE A 521 -15.99 12.93 -12.86
C ILE A 521 -16.16 14.02 -11.81
N GLU A 522 -17.38 14.46 -11.54
CA GLU A 522 -17.65 15.41 -10.46
C GLU A 522 -18.31 14.70 -9.28
N LEU A 523 -17.81 15.00 -8.08
CA LEU A 523 -18.46 14.64 -6.82
C LEU A 523 -19.12 15.86 -6.18
N TYR A 524 -20.26 15.63 -5.53
CA TYR A 524 -20.96 16.64 -4.73
C TYR A 524 -21.18 16.16 -3.30
N ASN A 525 -20.80 16.99 -2.32
CA ASN A 525 -21.10 16.76 -0.91
C ASN A 525 -22.48 17.32 -0.56
N ARG A 526 -23.47 16.44 -0.41
CA ARG A 526 -24.84 16.74 0.03
C ARG A 526 -24.97 16.95 1.53
N HIS A 527 -23.92 16.68 2.31
CA HIS A 527 -23.96 16.82 3.76
C HIS A 527 -23.94 18.31 4.18
N THR A 528 -24.48 18.57 5.37
CA THR A 528 -24.46 19.92 5.97
C THR A 528 -23.11 20.26 6.62
N GLU A 529 -22.19 19.30 6.66
CA GLU A 529 -20.85 19.45 7.22
C GLU A 529 -19.79 19.01 6.18
N THR A 530 -18.57 19.50 6.38
CA THR A 530 -17.38 19.12 5.60
C THR A 530 -17.12 17.62 5.75
N VAL A 531 -16.82 16.95 4.64
CA VAL A 531 -16.44 15.53 4.62
C VAL A 531 -14.94 15.42 4.36
N ASP A 532 -14.24 14.66 5.19
CA ASP A 532 -12.84 14.29 4.97
C ASP A 532 -12.77 13.11 3.98
N LEU A 533 -12.15 13.35 2.82
CA LEU A 533 -11.96 12.35 1.76
C LEU A 533 -10.56 11.73 1.79
N SER A 534 -9.74 11.97 2.82
CA SER A 534 -8.41 11.39 2.94
C SER A 534 -8.43 9.88 2.74
N GLY A 535 -7.69 9.36 1.76
CA GLY A 535 -7.63 7.94 1.45
C GLY A 535 -8.89 7.33 0.81
N TRP A 536 -9.93 8.13 0.53
CA TRP A 536 -11.04 7.68 -0.32
C TRP A 536 -10.52 7.43 -1.73
N TYR A 537 -11.26 6.65 -2.53
CA TYR A 537 -10.83 6.37 -3.89
C TYR A 537 -11.97 6.12 -4.87
N LEU A 538 -11.69 6.42 -6.14
CA LEU A 538 -12.54 6.12 -7.29
C LEU A 538 -11.98 4.93 -8.06
N LYS A 539 -12.86 4.07 -8.57
CA LYS A 539 -12.56 3.00 -9.54
C LYS A 539 -13.50 3.05 -10.72
N ASP A 540 -13.02 2.64 -11.89
CA ASP A 540 -13.89 2.33 -13.02
C ASP A 540 -14.36 0.86 -12.97
N SER A 541 -14.63 0.21 -14.10
CA SER A 541 -15.02 -1.20 -14.15
C SER A 541 -13.87 -2.20 -13.99
N ASP A 542 -12.62 -1.76 -14.14
CA ASP A 542 -11.40 -2.53 -13.89
C ASP A 542 -10.94 -2.25 -12.44
N ASP A 543 -10.84 -3.30 -11.62
CA ASP A 543 -10.46 -3.16 -10.22
C ASP A 543 -9.01 -2.68 -10.01
N SER A 544 -8.17 -2.73 -11.06
CA SER A 544 -6.80 -2.20 -11.06
C SER A 544 -6.71 -0.70 -11.32
N ASN A 545 -7.76 -0.09 -11.89
CA ASN A 545 -7.83 1.34 -12.13
C ASN A 545 -8.36 2.05 -10.88
N SER A 546 -7.50 2.85 -10.22
CA SER A 546 -7.85 3.54 -8.98
C SER A 546 -7.27 4.94 -8.89
N PHE A 547 -8.07 5.90 -8.44
CA PHE A 547 -7.64 7.24 -8.06
C PHE A 547 -7.85 7.43 -6.56
N PHE A 548 -6.78 7.70 -5.80
CA PHE A 548 -6.85 7.94 -4.35
C PHE A 548 -6.80 9.44 -4.04
N PHE A 549 -7.68 9.89 -3.17
CA PHE A 549 -7.63 11.24 -2.61
C PHE A 549 -6.47 11.35 -1.61
N PRO A 550 -5.67 12.43 -1.66
CA PRO A 550 -4.53 12.60 -0.77
C PRO A 550 -4.96 12.83 0.68
N ASP A 551 -4.07 12.54 1.62
CA ASP A 551 -4.30 12.84 3.04
C ASP A 551 -4.54 14.34 3.27
N GLY A 552 -5.48 14.66 4.15
CA GLY A 552 -5.94 16.01 4.46
C GLY A 552 -6.94 16.59 3.43
N PHE A 553 -7.32 15.85 2.39
CA PHE A 553 -8.27 16.35 1.40
C PHE A 553 -9.68 16.42 1.97
N THR A 554 -10.28 17.62 1.95
CA THR A 554 -11.62 17.86 2.49
C THR A 554 -12.56 18.40 1.42
N LEU A 555 -13.83 18.00 1.49
CA LEU A 555 -14.90 18.50 0.64
C LEU A 555 -15.92 19.23 1.51
N GLU A 556 -15.94 20.56 1.40
CA GLU A 556 -16.84 21.43 2.16
C GLU A 556 -18.33 21.09 1.95
N ALA A 557 -19.15 21.43 2.94
CA ALA A 557 -20.61 21.22 2.88
C ALA A 557 -21.22 21.90 1.65
N ASN A 558 -22.08 21.19 0.92
CA ASN A 558 -22.76 21.66 -0.30
C ASN A 558 -21.79 22.17 -1.38
N ASN A 559 -20.62 21.54 -1.51
CA ASN A 559 -19.60 21.91 -2.48
C ASN A 559 -19.27 20.74 -3.43
N TYR A 560 -18.60 21.08 -4.55
CA TYR A 560 -18.29 20.18 -5.66
C TYR A 560 -16.78 20.01 -5.79
N ILE A 561 -16.35 18.85 -6.27
CA ILE A 561 -14.97 18.60 -6.68
C ILE A 561 -14.94 17.85 -8.01
N VAL A 562 -14.17 18.37 -8.97
CA VAL A 562 -13.96 17.74 -10.27
C VAL A 562 -12.68 16.92 -10.24
N ILE A 563 -12.74 15.65 -10.64
CA ILE A 563 -11.60 14.75 -10.78
C ILE A 563 -11.33 14.60 -12.27
N CYS A 564 -10.17 15.11 -12.73
CA CYS A 564 -9.84 15.24 -14.15
C CYS A 564 -8.84 14.18 -14.62
N GLU A 565 -8.98 13.71 -15.85
CA GLU A 565 -8.00 12.86 -16.53
C GLU A 565 -6.62 13.51 -16.50
N ASN A 566 -6.55 14.77 -16.94
CA ASN A 566 -5.35 15.58 -16.96
C ASN A 566 -5.71 17.01 -16.53
N THR A 567 -5.13 17.49 -15.43
CA THR A 567 -5.44 18.83 -14.91
C THR A 567 -5.00 19.96 -15.84
N THR A 568 -3.94 19.76 -16.62
CA THR A 568 -3.44 20.77 -17.57
C THR A 568 -4.39 20.93 -18.75
N ASP A 569 -4.84 19.83 -19.34
CA ASP A 569 -5.80 19.86 -20.46
C ASP A 569 -7.15 20.44 -20.01
N PHE A 570 -7.58 20.08 -18.80
CA PHE A 570 -8.78 20.62 -18.19
C PHE A 570 -8.68 22.13 -17.94
N ASP A 571 -7.61 22.60 -17.28
CA ASP A 571 -7.40 24.02 -16.94
C ASP A 571 -7.27 24.91 -18.20
N ASN A 572 -6.79 24.36 -19.32
CA ASN A 572 -6.70 25.07 -20.60
C ASN A 572 -8.07 25.46 -21.17
N LEU A 573 -9.12 24.71 -20.83
CA LEU A 573 -10.47 24.90 -21.35
C LEU A 573 -11.46 25.43 -20.30
N TYR A 574 -11.29 25.06 -19.03
CA TYR A 574 -12.09 25.52 -17.90
C TYR A 574 -11.30 26.43 -16.95
N THR A 575 -10.92 27.61 -17.43
CA THR A 575 -10.06 28.55 -16.69
C THR A 575 -10.66 29.09 -15.38
N ASP A 576 -11.98 28.98 -15.20
CA ASP A 576 -12.72 29.52 -14.05
C ASP A 576 -13.08 28.45 -13.00
N VAL A 577 -12.71 27.18 -13.21
CA VAL A 577 -12.97 26.08 -12.28
C VAL A 577 -11.73 25.90 -11.41
N THR A 578 -11.85 26.17 -10.11
CA THR A 578 -10.74 26.06 -9.15
C THR A 578 -10.84 24.85 -8.24
N ASN A 579 -12.05 24.32 -8.08
CA ASN A 579 -12.36 23.12 -7.31
C ASN A 579 -12.22 21.86 -8.17
N ARG A 580 -10.97 21.57 -8.51
CA ARG A 580 -10.57 20.39 -9.27
C ARG A 580 -9.28 19.78 -8.75
N ILE A 581 -9.21 18.47 -8.87
CA ILE A 581 -8.05 17.60 -8.71
C ILE A 581 -7.96 16.73 -9.98
N GLY A 582 -6.87 16.01 -10.19
CA GLY A 582 -6.81 15.13 -11.35
C GLY A 582 -5.56 14.30 -11.44
N ASN A 583 -5.23 13.92 -12.67
CA ASN A 583 -4.39 12.77 -13.00
C ASN A 583 -5.07 11.48 -12.50
N LEU A 584 -6.28 11.26 -13.02
CA LEU A 584 -7.14 10.09 -12.74
C LEU A 584 -6.41 8.76 -12.89
N GLY A 585 -5.41 8.71 -13.79
CA GLY A 585 -4.57 7.52 -14.02
C GLY A 585 -5.19 6.50 -14.97
N PHE A 586 -6.45 6.70 -15.37
CA PHE A 586 -7.18 5.89 -16.34
C PHE A 586 -8.16 6.76 -17.14
N LYS A 587 -8.75 6.19 -18.19
CA LYS A 587 -9.73 6.84 -19.06
C LYS A 587 -11.09 6.18 -18.92
N LEU A 588 -12.14 6.97 -19.11
CA LEU A 588 -13.50 6.48 -19.15
C LEU A 588 -13.83 5.87 -20.52
N SER A 589 -14.69 4.85 -20.52
CA SER A 589 -15.20 4.17 -21.70
C SER A 589 -16.27 4.99 -22.41
N ASN A 590 -16.01 5.37 -23.66
CA ASN A 590 -17.02 6.01 -24.51
C ASN A 590 -18.31 5.19 -24.69
N GLY A 591 -18.27 3.87 -24.46
CA GLY A 591 -19.43 2.97 -24.58
C GLY A 591 -20.25 2.80 -23.29
N GLY A 592 -19.91 3.52 -22.22
CA GLY A 592 -20.46 3.28 -20.89
C GLY A 592 -19.61 2.32 -20.06
N GLU A 593 -19.68 2.48 -18.74
CA GLU A 593 -19.06 1.61 -17.74
C GLU A 593 -19.58 1.94 -16.32
N VAL A 594 -19.09 1.21 -15.32
CA VAL A 594 -19.31 1.50 -13.90
C VAL A 594 -18.22 2.41 -13.33
N ILE A 595 -18.63 3.50 -12.67
CA ILE A 595 -17.78 4.31 -11.77
C ILE A 595 -18.21 4.02 -10.33
N ARG A 596 -17.23 3.83 -9.43
CA ARG A 596 -17.44 3.44 -8.03
C ARG A 596 -16.62 4.34 -7.12
N LEU A 597 -17.27 4.97 -6.14
CA LEU A 597 -16.64 5.76 -5.09
C LEU A 597 -16.60 4.95 -3.80
N TYR A 598 -15.42 4.81 -3.21
CA TYR A 598 -15.19 4.13 -1.95
C TYR A 598 -14.63 5.08 -0.91
N ALA A 599 -15.07 4.93 0.33
CA ALA A 599 -14.43 5.56 1.49
C ALA A 599 -13.10 4.88 1.83
N HIS A 600 -12.31 5.51 2.70
CA HIS A 600 -10.98 5.02 3.13
C HIS A 600 -10.98 3.60 3.73
N ASP A 601 -12.13 3.16 4.25
CA ASP A 601 -12.36 1.86 4.87
C ASP A 601 -12.94 0.80 3.90
N ASN A 602 -12.84 1.06 2.58
CA ASN A 602 -13.37 0.21 1.50
C ASN A 602 -14.90 0.07 1.48
N ILE A 603 -15.63 0.95 2.17
CA ILE A 603 -17.09 1.00 2.05
C ILE A 603 -17.45 1.68 0.73
N LEU A 604 -18.28 1.02 -0.09
CA LEU A 604 -18.84 1.62 -1.30
C LEU A 604 -19.79 2.75 -0.88
N VAL A 605 -19.42 3.98 -1.23
CA VAL A 605 -20.20 5.18 -0.94
C VAL A 605 -21.25 5.39 -2.02
N ASP A 606 -20.83 5.39 -3.29
CA ASP A 606 -21.71 5.66 -4.42
C ASP A 606 -21.23 4.97 -5.70
N SER A 607 -22.13 4.72 -6.65
CA SER A 607 -21.77 4.13 -7.94
C SER A 607 -22.77 4.43 -9.04
N VAL A 608 -22.29 4.53 -10.27
CA VAL A 608 -23.11 4.72 -11.46
C VAL A 608 -22.61 3.84 -12.61
N ASN A 609 -23.50 3.07 -13.22
CA ASN A 609 -23.24 2.34 -14.47
C ASN A 609 -23.79 3.11 -15.67
N TYR A 610 -23.05 4.14 -16.11
CA TYR A 610 -23.51 5.03 -17.18
C TYR A 610 -23.44 4.34 -18.56
N GLY A 611 -24.17 4.89 -19.53
CA GLY A 611 -24.20 4.41 -20.90
C GLY A 611 -24.26 5.53 -21.93
N ASP A 612 -23.96 5.17 -23.17
CA ASP A 612 -23.92 6.06 -24.34
C ASP A 612 -25.22 6.07 -25.17
N SER A 613 -26.13 5.15 -24.84
CA SER A 613 -27.29 4.83 -25.65
C SER A 613 -28.57 4.77 -24.81
N THR A 614 -29.70 5.00 -25.46
CA THR A 614 -31.03 4.99 -24.81
C THR A 614 -31.22 3.73 -23.94
N PRO A 615 -31.63 3.87 -22.67
CA PRO A 615 -32.29 5.02 -22.04
C PRO A 615 -31.38 6.17 -21.54
N TRP A 616 -30.05 6.07 -21.64
CA TRP A 616 -29.15 7.14 -21.25
C TRP A 616 -29.19 8.34 -22.23
N PRO A 617 -28.85 9.56 -21.77
CA PRO A 617 -28.74 10.73 -22.64
C PRO A 617 -27.63 10.59 -23.70
N VAL A 618 -28.03 10.35 -24.94
CA VAL A 618 -27.11 10.17 -26.09
C VAL A 618 -26.32 11.42 -26.49
N LEU A 619 -26.72 12.60 -26.01
CA LEU A 619 -26.02 13.85 -26.32
C LEU A 619 -24.68 13.96 -25.59
N ALA A 620 -24.49 13.24 -24.48
CA ALA A 620 -23.22 13.22 -23.77
C ALA A 620 -22.12 12.43 -24.48
N ASP A 621 -22.46 11.72 -25.56
CA ASP A 621 -21.52 10.91 -26.33
C ASP A 621 -20.85 11.73 -27.45
N GLY A 622 -19.90 12.59 -27.09
CA GLY A 622 -19.05 13.28 -28.06
C GLY A 622 -19.69 14.47 -28.78
N SER A 623 -20.89 14.90 -28.37
CA SER A 623 -21.57 16.06 -28.97
C SER A 623 -21.38 17.38 -28.22
N GLY A 624 -20.68 17.35 -27.08
CA GLY A 624 -20.30 18.53 -26.27
C GLY A 624 -20.96 18.60 -24.88
N PRO A 625 -22.24 18.24 -24.71
CA PRO A 625 -22.84 18.09 -23.38
C PRO A 625 -22.18 16.99 -22.54
N THR A 626 -22.39 17.06 -21.24
CA THR A 626 -22.00 16.06 -20.23
C THR A 626 -23.24 15.34 -19.70
N LEU A 627 -23.05 14.24 -18.97
CA LEU A 627 -24.12 13.64 -18.18
C LEU A 627 -24.24 14.39 -16.86
N GLU A 628 -25.36 15.07 -16.66
CA GLU A 628 -25.70 15.80 -15.43
C GLU A 628 -26.83 15.09 -14.68
N LEU A 629 -26.66 14.84 -13.37
CA LEU A 629 -27.71 14.32 -12.51
C LEU A 629 -28.81 15.38 -12.29
N LYS A 630 -30.07 15.02 -12.52
CA LYS A 630 -31.24 15.92 -12.49
C LYS A 630 -31.51 16.55 -11.15
N ASP A 631 -31.37 15.77 -10.11
CA ASP A 631 -31.61 16.18 -8.74
C ASP A 631 -30.68 15.37 -7.87
N THR A 632 -29.94 16.06 -7.02
CA THR A 632 -28.95 15.46 -6.14
C THR A 632 -29.56 14.39 -5.24
N GLY A 633 -30.86 14.40 -4.94
CA GLY A 633 -31.58 13.40 -4.15
C GLY A 633 -32.06 12.16 -4.90
N LEU A 634 -31.68 11.97 -6.17
CA LEU A 634 -32.10 10.83 -6.99
C LEU A 634 -31.05 9.71 -7.05
N ASP A 635 -31.49 8.51 -7.41
CA ASP A 635 -30.63 7.35 -7.67
C ASP A 635 -29.82 7.60 -8.96
N ASN A 636 -28.52 7.77 -8.85
CA ASN A 636 -27.65 8.04 -9.98
C ASN A 636 -27.29 6.78 -10.79
N ASP A 637 -27.72 5.58 -10.39
CA ASP A 637 -27.63 4.38 -11.25
C ASP A 637 -28.80 4.29 -12.25
N MET A 638 -29.78 5.20 -12.16
CA MET A 638 -30.94 5.24 -13.04
C MET A 638 -30.75 6.20 -14.23
N PRO A 639 -30.77 5.72 -15.48
CA PRO A 639 -30.63 6.54 -16.68
C PRO A 639 -31.65 7.70 -16.75
N GLU A 640 -32.88 7.46 -16.27
CA GLU A 640 -33.94 8.47 -16.23
C GLU A 640 -33.66 9.65 -15.31
N ASN A 641 -32.70 9.53 -14.39
CA ASN A 641 -32.29 10.59 -13.47
C ASN A 641 -31.15 11.44 -14.04
N TRP A 642 -30.60 11.07 -15.20
CA TRP A 642 -29.58 11.84 -15.89
C TRP A 642 -30.18 12.64 -17.06
N ALA A 643 -29.53 13.75 -17.36
CA ALA A 643 -29.79 14.54 -18.55
C ALA A 643 -28.48 14.96 -19.21
N ALA A 644 -28.59 15.36 -20.47
CA ALA A 644 -27.56 16.06 -21.20
C ALA A 644 -28.26 17.17 -21.99
N TYR A 645 -27.97 18.43 -21.67
CA TYR A 645 -28.62 19.59 -22.26
C TYR A 645 -27.68 20.32 -23.22
N GLU A 646 -28.23 21.13 -24.14
CA GLU A 646 -27.48 21.85 -25.19
C GLU A 646 -26.48 22.90 -24.67
N PHE A 647 -26.23 22.98 -23.35
CA PHE A 647 -25.12 23.76 -22.83
C PHE A 647 -23.81 23.04 -23.20
N ILE A 648 -23.08 23.64 -24.14
CA ILE A 648 -21.83 23.09 -24.65
C ILE A 648 -20.84 23.09 -23.48
N ASN A 649 -20.36 21.90 -23.08
CA ASN A 649 -19.31 21.65 -22.08
C ASN A 649 -19.73 21.51 -20.60
N GLY A 650 -21.00 21.26 -20.26
CA GLY A 650 -21.40 20.89 -18.90
C GLY A 650 -21.24 21.99 -17.82
N THR A 651 -21.24 21.60 -16.55
CA THR A 651 -21.21 22.48 -15.37
C THR A 651 -20.13 22.18 -14.33
N PRO A 652 -18.90 21.83 -14.70
CA PRO A 652 -17.89 21.42 -13.73
C PRO A 652 -17.64 22.47 -12.65
N GLY A 653 -17.60 21.97 -11.42
CA GLY A 653 -17.41 22.70 -10.18
C GLY A 653 -18.63 23.49 -9.70
N LYS A 654 -19.81 23.32 -10.30
CA LYS A 654 -20.99 24.16 -10.08
C LYS A 654 -22.28 23.33 -10.13
N THR A 655 -23.40 23.94 -9.73
CA THR A 655 -24.71 23.31 -9.83
C THR A 655 -25.10 23.01 -11.28
N ASN A 656 -25.59 21.79 -11.51
CA ASN A 656 -26.08 21.30 -12.80
C ASN A 656 -27.12 22.25 -13.44
N SER A 657 -27.11 22.34 -14.77
CA SER A 657 -27.88 23.30 -15.58
C SER A 657 -29.37 22.96 -15.71
N ILE A 658 -29.89 22.09 -14.86
CA ILE A 658 -31.21 21.47 -15.01
C ILE A 658 -32.26 22.39 -14.37
N PRO A 659 -33.20 22.98 -15.14
CA PRO A 659 -34.12 23.97 -14.61
C PRO A 659 -35.05 23.35 -13.55
N GLU A 660 -35.14 24.00 -12.37
CA GLU A 660 -35.97 23.67 -11.19
C GLU A 660 -37.50 23.51 -11.45
N SER A 661 -37.96 23.51 -12.70
CA SER A 661 -39.36 23.26 -13.03
C SER A 661 -39.52 22.52 -14.35
N SER A 662 -39.31 21.21 -14.34
CA SER A 662 -40.10 20.31 -15.19
C SER A 662 -41.08 19.50 -14.33
N ASP A 663 -41.84 20.22 -13.50
CA ASP A 663 -43.06 19.74 -12.87
C ASP A 663 -44.12 19.49 -13.97
N LYS A 664 -43.98 18.32 -14.59
CA LYS A 664 -44.98 17.45 -15.22
C LYS A 664 -44.23 16.49 -16.13
N ILE A 665 -43.73 15.41 -15.55
CA ILE A 665 -43.78 14.15 -16.30
C ILE A 665 -45.29 13.90 -16.51
N LEU A 666 -45.78 14.23 -17.71
CA LEU A 666 -46.94 13.55 -18.26
C LEU A 666 -46.49 12.10 -18.43
N PHE A 667 -46.64 11.30 -17.35
CA PHE A 667 -46.44 9.87 -17.41
C PHE A 667 -47.43 9.35 -18.45
N THR A 668 -46.92 9.02 -19.64
CA THR A 668 -47.67 8.29 -20.65
C THR A 668 -47.94 6.89 -20.10
N ASP A 669 -49.18 6.64 -19.68
CA ASP A 669 -49.95 5.39 -19.75
C ASP A 669 -49.19 4.05 -19.63
N ASN A 670 -48.32 3.86 -18.63
CA ASN A 670 -47.67 2.56 -18.40
C ASN A 670 -47.64 2.18 -16.92
N ASN A 671 -47.85 0.89 -16.63
CA ASN A 671 -47.61 0.30 -15.31
C ASN A 671 -46.09 0.18 -15.08
N ILE A 672 -45.53 0.89 -14.10
CA ILE A 672 -44.08 0.96 -13.87
C ILE A 672 -43.74 0.58 -12.43
N LEU A 673 -42.71 -0.25 -12.27
CA LEU A 673 -42.00 -0.47 -11.01
C LEU A 673 -40.66 0.28 -11.05
N TYR A 674 -40.51 1.29 -10.19
CA TYR A 674 -39.30 2.09 -10.10
C TYR A 674 -38.23 1.38 -9.26
N GLN A 675 -36.99 1.82 -9.39
CA GLN A 675 -35.91 1.39 -8.53
C GLN A 675 -36.16 1.86 -7.09
N ASN A 676 -35.73 1.07 -6.11
CA ASN A 676 -35.80 1.47 -4.71
C ASN A 676 -34.77 2.57 -4.44
N TYR A 677 -35.10 3.53 -3.60
CA TYR A 677 -34.16 4.59 -3.20
C TYR A 677 -34.22 4.81 -1.68
N PRO A 678 -33.07 4.90 -0.99
CA PRO A 678 -31.71 4.71 -1.52
C PRO A 678 -31.42 3.27 -1.97
N ASN A 679 -30.42 3.09 -2.85
CA ASN A 679 -29.87 1.80 -3.30
C ASN A 679 -28.40 1.98 -3.74
N PRO A 680 -27.40 1.40 -3.04
CA PRO A 680 -27.51 0.55 -1.86
C PRO A 680 -28.13 1.28 -0.66
N PHE A 681 -28.59 0.53 0.34
CA PHE A 681 -29.17 1.10 1.56
C PHE A 681 -28.93 0.23 2.79
N SER A 682 -28.83 0.91 3.94
CA SER A 682 -28.87 0.33 5.27
C SER A 682 -30.19 0.67 5.96
N GLY A 683 -30.83 -0.31 6.61
CA GLY A 683 -32.08 -0.12 7.34
C GLY A 683 -33.35 -0.06 6.48
N THR A 684 -33.60 1.04 5.77
CA THR A 684 -34.86 1.27 5.03
C THR A 684 -34.68 1.82 3.63
N THR A 685 -35.49 1.35 2.69
CA THR A 685 -35.60 1.90 1.33
C THR A 685 -37.06 2.07 0.92
N ILE A 686 -37.33 2.99 0.00
CA ILE A 686 -38.65 3.24 -0.57
C ILE A 686 -38.70 2.67 -1.98
N ILE A 687 -39.75 1.92 -2.30
CA ILE A 687 -40.04 1.36 -3.63
C ILE A 687 -41.25 2.09 -4.24
N PRO A 688 -41.03 3.02 -5.19
CA PRO A 688 -42.11 3.66 -5.92
C PRO A 688 -42.66 2.75 -7.02
N TYR A 689 -43.94 2.88 -7.34
CA TYR A 689 -44.57 2.21 -8.49
C TYR A 689 -45.81 2.98 -8.96
N SER A 690 -46.25 2.73 -10.19
CA SER A 690 -47.43 3.37 -10.77
C SER A 690 -48.34 2.37 -11.49
N LEU A 691 -49.63 2.71 -11.50
CA LEU A 691 -50.70 1.96 -12.12
C LEU A 691 -51.42 2.86 -13.12
N SER A 692 -51.50 2.40 -14.37
CA SER A 692 -52.25 3.04 -15.46
C SER A 692 -53.77 2.83 -15.32
N GLU A 693 -54.19 1.72 -14.72
CA GLU A 693 -55.58 1.39 -14.45
C GLU A 693 -55.71 0.61 -13.13
N ARG A 694 -56.95 0.47 -12.64
CA ARG A 694 -57.23 -0.29 -11.43
C ARG A 694 -56.80 -1.75 -11.61
N GLY A 695 -56.07 -2.31 -10.64
CA GLY A 695 -55.63 -3.70 -10.68
C GLY A 695 -55.21 -4.26 -9.32
N PHE A 696 -55.10 -5.58 -9.25
CA PHE A 696 -54.55 -6.28 -8.08
C PHE A 696 -53.02 -6.26 -8.13
N VAL A 697 -52.40 -5.51 -7.22
CA VAL A 697 -50.94 -5.32 -7.18
C VAL A 697 -50.32 -6.25 -6.14
N GLN A 698 -49.28 -6.95 -6.57
CA GLN A 698 -48.42 -7.72 -5.69
C GLN A 698 -46.97 -7.28 -5.86
N ILE A 699 -46.35 -6.77 -4.80
CA ILE A 699 -44.91 -6.47 -4.74
C ILE A 699 -44.27 -7.38 -3.70
N THR A 700 -43.30 -8.18 -4.11
CA THR A 700 -42.66 -9.20 -3.28
C THR A 700 -41.15 -9.19 -3.44
N VAL A 701 -40.44 -9.28 -2.32
CA VAL A 701 -38.98 -9.36 -2.21
C VAL A 701 -38.54 -10.81 -2.10
N TYR A 702 -37.46 -11.15 -2.79
CA TYR A 702 -36.81 -12.46 -2.82
C TYR A 702 -35.30 -12.32 -2.60
N ASP A 703 -34.67 -13.36 -2.08
CA ASP A 703 -33.21 -13.51 -2.17
C ASP A 703 -32.77 -13.96 -3.58
N MET A 704 -31.47 -14.02 -3.83
CA MET A 704 -30.90 -14.47 -5.11
C MET A 704 -31.20 -15.93 -5.45
N MET A 705 -31.60 -16.75 -4.46
CA MET A 705 -32.04 -18.13 -4.69
C MET A 705 -33.54 -18.22 -5.04
N GLY A 706 -34.24 -17.08 -5.09
CA GLY A 706 -35.67 -17.00 -5.39
C GLY A 706 -36.57 -17.33 -4.20
N LYS A 707 -36.04 -17.42 -2.98
CA LYS A 707 -36.85 -17.61 -1.77
C LYS A 707 -37.50 -16.28 -1.41
N GLN A 708 -38.82 -16.32 -1.22
CA GLN A 708 -39.58 -15.15 -0.80
C GLN A 708 -39.16 -14.70 0.61
N ILE A 709 -38.75 -13.44 0.73
CA ILE A 709 -38.37 -12.78 1.98
C ILE A 709 -39.57 -12.05 2.57
N LYS A 710 -40.24 -11.19 1.78
CA LYS A 710 -41.34 -10.36 2.28
C LYS A 710 -42.31 -9.96 1.17
N SER A 711 -43.60 -9.96 1.46
CA SER A 711 -44.62 -9.36 0.59
C SER A 711 -44.89 -7.94 1.08
N LEU A 712 -44.64 -6.94 0.23
CA LEU A 712 -44.75 -5.52 0.57
C LEU A 712 -46.14 -4.96 0.21
N VAL A 713 -46.66 -5.37 -0.95
CA VAL A 713 -48.00 -4.99 -1.43
C VAL A 713 -48.72 -6.26 -1.89
N ASN A 714 -50.00 -6.41 -1.56
CA ASN A 714 -50.82 -7.54 -1.96
C ASN A 714 -52.32 -7.19 -1.91
N GLN A 715 -52.75 -6.23 -2.74
CA GLN A 715 -54.11 -5.68 -2.67
C GLN A 715 -54.57 -5.05 -4.00
N ASN A 716 -55.88 -4.80 -4.14
CA ASN A 716 -56.40 -3.98 -5.24
C ASN A 716 -56.11 -2.49 -5.02
N GLN A 717 -55.64 -1.82 -6.06
CA GLN A 717 -55.37 -0.38 -6.06
C GLN A 717 -55.97 0.28 -7.30
N GLU A 718 -56.35 1.56 -7.19
CA GLU A 718 -56.85 2.37 -8.31
C GLU A 718 -55.68 2.87 -9.18
N ALA A 719 -55.96 3.48 -10.33
CA ALA A 719 -54.92 4.13 -11.13
C ALA A 719 -54.25 5.25 -10.32
N GLY A 720 -52.92 5.34 -10.38
CA GLY A 720 -52.15 6.33 -9.61
C GLY A 720 -50.70 5.93 -9.34
N THR A 721 -49.99 6.81 -8.64
CA THR A 721 -48.61 6.56 -8.18
C THR A 721 -48.62 6.22 -6.69
N TYR A 722 -47.81 5.25 -6.30
CA TYR A 722 -47.74 4.69 -4.97
C TYR A 722 -46.29 4.50 -4.54
N LYS A 723 -46.08 4.34 -3.23
CA LYS A 723 -44.81 3.94 -2.64
C LYS A 723 -45.03 2.86 -1.59
N THR A 724 -44.11 1.92 -1.47
CA THR A 724 -44.05 0.95 -0.37
C THR A 724 -42.67 0.99 0.26
N GLU A 725 -42.58 0.80 1.57
CA GLU A 725 -41.32 0.77 2.29
C GLU A 725 -40.84 -0.68 2.45
N PHE A 726 -39.52 -0.89 2.39
CA PHE A 726 -38.87 -2.12 2.78
C PHE A 726 -37.82 -1.83 3.85
N ASN A 727 -38.00 -2.42 5.02
CA ASN A 727 -37.05 -2.41 6.13
C ASN A 727 -36.33 -3.75 6.20
N THR A 728 -34.99 -3.72 6.28
CA THR A 728 -34.10 -4.88 6.26
C THR A 728 -34.24 -5.75 7.51
N GLY A 729 -34.46 -5.16 8.69
CA GLY A 729 -34.39 -5.87 9.97
C GLY A 729 -33.05 -6.58 10.15
N ASP A 730 -33.07 -7.87 10.49
CA ASP A 730 -31.86 -8.70 10.67
C ASP A 730 -31.38 -9.39 9.38
N LEU A 731 -31.73 -8.85 8.19
CA LEU A 731 -31.26 -9.42 6.92
C LEU A 731 -29.77 -9.18 6.75
N SER A 732 -29.02 -10.23 6.42
CA SER A 732 -27.61 -10.15 6.06
C SER A 732 -27.40 -9.31 4.80
N ASN A 733 -26.28 -8.57 4.76
CA ASN A 733 -25.82 -7.83 3.58
C ASN A 733 -25.86 -8.71 2.33
N GLY A 734 -26.24 -8.10 1.21
CA GLY A 734 -26.29 -8.80 -0.06
C GLY A 734 -27.31 -8.26 -1.03
N ILE A 735 -27.41 -8.97 -2.15
CA ILE A 735 -28.29 -8.61 -3.25
C ILE A 735 -29.64 -9.29 -3.05
N PHE A 736 -30.71 -8.51 -3.17
CA PHE A 736 -32.08 -8.98 -3.19
C PHE A 736 -32.75 -8.55 -4.49
N ILE A 737 -33.84 -9.22 -4.85
CA ILE A 737 -34.68 -8.79 -5.98
C ILE A 737 -36.11 -8.56 -5.50
N TYR A 738 -36.79 -7.60 -6.09
CA TYR A 738 -38.20 -7.40 -5.88
C TYR A 738 -38.95 -7.35 -7.20
N THR A 739 -40.14 -7.93 -7.20
CA THR A 739 -40.97 -8.05 -8.40
C THR A 739 -42.31 -7.41 -8.16
N MET A 740 -42.89 -6.84 -9.22
CA MET A 740 -44.26 -6.35 -9.24
C MET A 740 -45.09 -7.19 -10.21
N HIS A 741 -46.26 -7.63 -9.76
CA HIS A 741 -47.29 -8.25 -10.58
C HIS A 741 -48.58 -7.41 -10.51
N ILE A 742 -49.29 -7.32 -11.63
CA ILE A 742 -50.64 -6.74 -11.70
C ILE A 742 -51.58 -7.79 -12.27
N ASN A 743 -52.68 -8.08 -11.58
CA ASN A 743 -53.66 -9.11 -11.99
C ASN A 743 -52.98 -10.46 -12.31
N HIS A 744 -51.98 -10.84 -11.50
CA HIS A 744 -51.14 -12.03 -11.66
C HIS A 744 -50.23 -12.06 -12.88
N SER A 745 -50.10 -10.95 -13.62
CA SER A 745 -49.15 -10.81 -14.72
C SER A 745 -47.90 -10.07 -14.25
N PRO A 746 -46.68 -10.55 -14.55
CA PRO A 746 -45.44 -9.87 -14.16
C PRO A 746 -45.30 -8.54 -14.90
N VAL A 747 -44.94 -7.49 -14.17
CA VAL A 747 -44.65 -6.16 -14.72
C VAL A 747 -43.14 -6.00 -14.90
N LYS A 748 -42.38 -6.09 -13.81
CA LYS A 748 -40.93 -5.87 -13.81
C LYS A 748 -40.29 -6.50 -12.57
N THR A 749 -39.02 -6.85 -12.70
CA THR A 749 -38.12 -7.24 -11.62
C THR A 749 -37.03 -6.19 -11.50
N ARG A 750 -36.68 -5.83 -10.26
CA ARG A 750 -35.60 -4.90 -9.92
C ARG A 750 -34.71 -5.54 -8.86
N ARG A 751 -33.45 -5.10 -8.82
CA ARG A 751 -32.42 -5.57 -7.88
C ARG A 751 -32.21 -4.50 -6.83
N MET A 752 -32.09 -4.84 -5.56
CA MET A 752 -31.67 -3.93 -4.51
C MET A 752 -30.47 -4.49 -3.75
N VAL A 753 -29.61 -3.62 -3.27
CA VAL A 753 -28.41 -3.97 -2.51
C VAL A 753 -28.62 -3.52 -1.07
N VAL A 754 -28.60 -4.48 -0.15
CA VAL A 754 -28.56 -4.21 1.29
C VAL A 754 -27.10 -4.15 1.70
N SER A 755 -26.67 -2.98 2.16
CA SER A 755 -25.35 -2.70 2.72
C SER A 755 -25.52 -2.34 4.20
N GLU A 756 -24.53 -2.66 5.03
CA GLU A 756 -24.52 -2.26 6.45
C GLU A 756 -24.16 -0.79 6.63
#